data_AF-A0A6J5C5R2-F1
#
_entry.id   AF-A0A6J5C5R2-F1
#
_cell.length_a   1.000
_cell.length_b   1.000
_cell.length_c   1.000
_cell.angle_alpha   90.00
_cell.angle_beta   90.00
_cell.angle_gamma   90.00
#
_symmetry.space_group_name_H-M   'P 1'
#
loop_
_entity.id
_entity.type
_entity.pdbx_description
1 polymer ?
#
loop_
_entity_poly.entity_id
_entity_poly.type
_entity_poly.pdbx_seq_one_letter_code
_entity_poly.pdbx_strand_id
1 'polypeptide(L)'
;MSLAYALHVEGYLKAPRRVAVVGAGAAGMTMAVALALISESEVVLFERGAEILPLQSATRRRSLDPHIYDWPEWDTDDPLADLPFLDWKAGPAQDVRAAIAADFEAITARFNLRLKKWTRHRVTAIQREGKSFSVEFERDAKGDEEGPLTVDRAQFDLVFIAVGFGLESESTQGLPNHSYWSDAGVPNQEFEARTQPRFFVSGNGDGALIDLVAAASAAFDHAGMIQSIVSHPGLPRIYDPLREIDQTAREAERGARRFDFVSAYERDILTAARDTGLLAAVAAQLRPGVQITLQTQHPEMFSAATSTLNRLAAFLAIKACETDPRCGFTHLHCVDVRIVAPPEGRTYDAQYWLDCEGKIVGADSVIFRRGPDRSKAREPFKDLLSQFEAEHQKWLDLYGDSTLIPKLAPAARSYFEEQARAKQLPLAYHEQAARDAIAVETIQVRPVGGNIRWSGTMRAAEIASAWSVQGHHLDIVCPDMPTEYGQMASALVRVATHAKYCKIIADPRHWRDYVERLTSDSLHAEGLTAPEVEDGVVGPVNRDPDILDADQLVRTIHYALDEFVMEAIDRHIEDYLLHARDPGRKVGFVTAADLRGKMRPIWRQWKASFDADALMRSRFLSLLVCAHDDDESVEFARVLVGPAKLVSLVRGTTVALAIAAGWQTIAPHNARPGNLRRAREGVVAWTGHSCAADQIDGLALSLCAASFMWKTDFVILSVRGSVDLAERAERSFDMTEEGQPGLDDSGGSGQIVMSIDATLTAAIGAGANQLAQFLENTERIHIDNMRRSIEPQPAGAA
;
A
#
# COMPACT_ATOMS: atom_id res chain seq x y z
N MET A 1 -21.18 -5.48 -8.15
CA MET A 1 -21.40 -5.31 -6.69
C MET A 1 -22.37 -4.16 -6.39
N SER A 2 -22.12 -2.94 -6.89
CA SER A 2 -22.94 -1.75 -6.60
C SER A 2 -24.45 -1.94 -6.81
N LEU A 3 -24.86 -2.57 -7.91
CA LEU A 3 -26.29 -2.85 -8.16
C LEU A 3 -26.90 -3.80 -7.11
N ALA A 4 -26.19 -4.86 -6.70
CA ALA A 4 -26.68 -5.78 -5.67
C ALA A 4 -26.83 -5.07 -4.32
N TYR A 5 -25.86 -4.21 -3.96
CA TYR A 5 -25.93 -3.39 -2.75
C TYR A 5 -27.13 -2.42 -2.78
N ALA A 6 -27.34 -1.70 -3.89
CA ALA A 6 -28.49 -0.81 -4.04
C ALA A 6 -29.82 -1.55 -3.87
N LEU A 7 -29.96 -2.73 -4.50
CA LEU A 7 -31.17 -3.55 -4.35
C LEU A 7 -31.40 -4.06 -2.92
N HIS A 8 -30.32 -4.31 -2.17
CA HIS A 8 -30.41 -4.66 -0.75
C HIS A 8 -30.91 -3.47 0.07
N VAL A 9 -30.29 -2.30 -0.09
CA VAL A 9 -30.65 -1.06 0.63
C VAL A 9 -32.10 -0.65 0.36
N GLU A 10 -32.52 -0.69 -0.90
CA GLU A 10 -33.89 -0.39 -1.33
C GLU A 10 -34.91 -1.49 -0.93
N GLY A 11 -34.43 -2.59 -0.35
CA GLY A 11 -35.28 -3.64 0.21
C GLY A 11 -35.86 -4.63 -0.79
N TYR A 12 -35.40 -4.61 -2.05
CA TYR A 12 -35.81 -5.59 -3.06
C TYR A 12 -35.36 -7.02 -2.71
N LEU A 13 -34.37 -7.19 -1.83
CA LEU A 13 -33.80 -8.49 -1.45
C LEU A 13 -34.24 -8.97 -0.04
N LYS A 14 -35.23 -8.34 0.60
CA LYS A 14 -35.65 -8.63 2.00
C LYS A 14 -36.31 -10.00 2.22
N ALA A 15 -36.90 -10.60 1.19
CA ALA A 15 -37.52 -11.91 1.28
C ALA A 15 -36.74 -12.93 0.44
N PRO A 16 -36.70 -14.22 0.83
CA PRO A 16 -36.15 -15.28 -0.02
C PRO A 16 -36.82 -15.23 -1.40
N ARG A 17 -35.99 -15.29 -2.44
CA ARG A 17 -36.39 -15.23 -3.84
C ARG A 17 -35.65 -16.30 -4.62
N ARG A 18 -36.19 -16.67 -5.78
CA ARG A 18 -35.47 -17.41 -6.80
C ARG A 18 -34.99 -16.45 -7.86
N VAL A 19 -33.68 -16.32 -8.03
CA VAL A 19 -33.04 -15.32 -8.87
C VAL A 19 -32.26 -15.98 -10.00
N ALA A 20 -32.51 -15.57 -11.25
CA ALA A 20 -31.72 -15.97 -12.40
C ALA A 20 -30.66 -14.92 -12.72
N VAL A 21 -29.43 -15.35 -12.98
CA VAL A 21 -28.36 -14.53 -13.54
C VAL A 21 -27.95 -15.18 -14.87
N VAL A 22 -28.05 -14.46 -15.98
CA VAL A 22 -27.83 -15.00 -17.32
C VAL A 22 -26.49 -14.53 -17.87
N GLY A 23 -25.54 -15.46 -18.01
CA GLY A 23 -24.17 -15.25 -18.48
C GLY A 23 -23.15 -15.38 -17.35
N ALA A 24 -22.20 -16.30 -17.45
CA ALA A 24 -21.12 -16.50 -16.47
C ALA A 24 -19.81 -15.81 -16.90
N GLY A 25 -19.94 -14.58 -17.40
CA GLY A 25 -18.83 -13.63 -17.46
C GLY A 25 -18.56 -12.99 -16.09
N ALA A 26 -17.54 -12.12 -16.02
CA ALA A 26 -17.13 -11.47 -14.78
C ALA A 26 -18.30 -10.75 -14.06
N ALA A 27 -19.14 -10.03 -14.81
CA ALA A 27 -20.31 -9.34 -14.28
C ALA A 27 -21.35 -10.29 -13.65
N GLY A 28 -21.66 -11.40 -14.33
CA GLY A 28 -22.65 -12.37 -13.88
C GLY A 28 -22.18 -13.17 -12.66
N MET A 29 -20.93 -13.63 -12.67
CA MET A 29 -20.32 -14.30 -11.51
C MET A 29 -20.31 -13.38 -10.28
N THR A 30 -19.86 -12.14 -10.46
CA THR A 30 -19.84 -11.13 -9.38
C THR A 30 -21.24 -10.86 -8.84
N MET A 31 -22.24 -10.71 -9.72
CA MET A 31 -23.63 -10.53 -9.31
C MET A 31 -24.15 -11.75 -8.53
N ALA A 32 -23.88 -12.96 -9.01
CA ALA A 32 -24.34 -14.19 -8.38
C ALA A 32 -23.77 -14.37 -6.96
N VAL A 33 -22.47 -14.13 -6.78
CA VAL A 33 -21.81 -14.13 -5.47
C VAL A 33 -22.35 -13.02 -4.57
N ALA A 34 -22.48 -11.79 -5.09
CA ALA A 34 -23.02 -10.66 -4.34
C ALA A 34 -24.41 -10.96 -3.77
N LEU A 35 -25.31 -11.51 -4.59
CA LEU A 35 -26.66 -11.88 -4.17
C LEU A 35 -26.64 -13.01 -3.13
N ALA A 36 -25.81 -14.04 -3.33
CA ALA A 36 -25.68 -15.15 -2.39
C ALA A 36 -25.15 -14.71 -1.01
N LEU A 37 -24.30 -13.68 -0.96
CA LEU A 37 -23.77 -13.10 0.27
C LEU A 37 -24.82 -12.34 1.08
N ILE A 38 -25.64 -11.52 0.41
CA ILE A 38 -26.45 -10.46 1.05
C ILE A 38 -27.94 -10.82 1.17
N SER A 39 -28.34 -12.00 0.68
CA SER A 39 -29.70 -12.51 0.81
C SER A 39 -29.73 -14.01 1.05
N GLU A 40 -30.90 -14.50 1.48
CA GLU A 40 -31.21 -15.92 1.60
C GLU A 40 -31.84 -16.50 0.31
N SER A 41 -31.67 -15.80 -0.83
CA SER A 41 -32.22 -16.21 -2.12
C SER A 41 -31.52 -17.46 -2.67
N GLU A 42 -32.26 -18.24 -3.46
CA GLU A 42 -31.69 -19.21 -4.40
C GLU A 42 -31.27 -18.45 -5.66
N VAL A 43 -29.98 -18.51 -5.99
CA VAL A 43 -29.37 -17.85 -7.15
C VAL A 43 -28.95 -18.92 -8.15
N VAL A 44 -29.44 -18.82 -9.38
CA VAL A 44 -29.09 -19.72 -10.49
C VAL A 44 -28.35 -18.93 -11.56
N LEU A 45 -27.07 -19.25 -11.76
CA LEU A 45 -26.22 -18.68 -12.80
C LEU A 45 -26.27 -19.58 -14.05
N PHE A 46 -26.79 -19.05 -15.16
CA PHE A 46 -26.84 -19.72 -16.45
C PHE A 46 -25.62 -19.39 -17.30
N GLU A 47 -25.01 -20.40 -17.90
CA GLU A 47 -23.94 -20.26 -18.89
C GLU A 47 -24.16 -21.22 -20.06
N ARG A 48 -24.06 -20.69 -21.29
CA ARG A 48 -24.24 -21.50 -22.51
C ARG A 48 -23.04 -22.43 -22.76
N GLY A 49 -21.84 -22.03 -22.35
CA GLY A 49 -20.61 -22.80 -22.48
C GLY A 49 -20.48 -23.89 -21.41
N ALA A 50 -19.56 -24.82 -21.63
CA ALA A 50 -19.20 -25.83 -20.63
C ALA A 50 -18.41 -25.23 -19.45
N GLU A 51 -17.77 -24.08 -19.65
CA GLU A 51 -16.93 -23.41 -18.67
C GLU A 51 -17.38 -21.95 -18.47
N ILE A 52 -17.11 -21.43 -17.28
CA ILE A 52 -17.27 -20.01 -16.95
C ILE A 52 -16.12 -19.16 -17.52
N LEU A 53 -16.35 -17.86 -17.68
CA LEU A 53 -15.42 -16.91 -18.33
C LEU A 53 -14.82 -17.45 -19.65
N PRO A 54 -15.65 -17.88 -20.63
CA PRO A 54 -15.15 -18.65 -21.77
C PRO A 54 -14.26 -17.84 -22.72
N LEU A 55 -14.43 -16.51 -22.79
CA LEU A 55 -13.78 -15.66 -23.79
C LEU A 55 -12.26 -15.56 -23.59
N GLN A 56 -11.81 -15.33 -22.36
CA GLN A 56 -10.39 -15.09 -22.03
C GLN A 56 -9.54 -16.38 -21.97
N SER A 57 -10.12 -17.53 -22.33
CA SER A 57 -9.49 -18.85 -22.15
C SER A 57 -8.37 -19.17 -23.16
N ALA A 58 -8.38 -18.52 -24.32
CA ALA A 58 -7.60 -18.93 -25.50
C ALA A 58 -6.39 -18.02 -25.83
N THR A 59 -5.97 -17.17 -24.88
CA THR A 59 -4.80 -16.31 -25.09
C THR A 59 -3.93 -16.15 -23.84
N ARG A 60 -2.62 -16.33 -24.03
CA ARG A 60 -1.59 -15.92 -23.06
C ARG A 60 -0.88 -14.63 -23.45
N ARG A 61 -1.01 -14.21 -24.72
CA ARG A 61 -0.34 -13.02 -25.26
C ARG A 61 -1.09 -11.71 -24.98
N ARG A 62 -2.31 -11.79 -24.45
CA ARG A 62 -3.06 -10.64 -23.94
C ARG A 62 -3.04 -10.64 -22.43
N SER A 63 -2.69 -9.51 -21.86
CA SER A 63 -2.81 -9.27 -20.42
C SER A 63 -4.09 -8.53 -20.08
N LEU A 64 -4.63 -8.83 -18.90
CA LEU A 64 -5.66 -8.06 -18.22
C LEU A 64 -4.99 -7.25 -17.13
N ASP A 65 -5.43 -6.01 -17.02
CA ASP A 65 -4.97 -5.07 -16.01
C ASP A 65 -6.22 -4.36 -15.43
N PRO A 66 -6.33 -4.27 -14.09
CA PRO A 66 -7.53 -3.74 -13.44
C PRO A 66 -7.71 -2.23 -13.63
N HIS A 67 -6.61 -1.49 -13.81
CA HIS A 67 -6.61 -0.02 -13.79
C HIS A 67 -6.19 0.61 -15.11
N ILE A 68 -6.02 -0.18 -16.17
CA ILE A 68 -5.64 0.31 -17.52
C ILE A 68 -6.54 1.44 -18.05
N TYR A 69 -7.81 1.46 -17.66
CA TYR A 69 -8.74 2.51 -18.06
C TYR A 69 -8.65 3.77 -17.18
N ASP A 70 -8.18 3.65 -15.93
CA ASP A 70 -7.97 4.77 -15.00
C ASP A 70 -6.65 5.52 -15.28
N TRP A 71 -5.71 4.93 -16.04
CA TRP A 71 -4.43 5.57 -16.37
C TRP A 71 -4.64 6.90 -17.14
N PRO A 72 -3.96 8.02 -16.80
CA PRO A 72 -2.76 8.16 -15.95
C PRO A 72 -3.04 8.63 -14.51
N GLU A 73 -4.13 8.19 -13.89
CA GLU A 73 -4.29 8.41 -12.45
C GLU A 73 -3.18 7.71 -11.65
N TRP A 74 -2.82 8.32 -10.53
CA TRP A 74 -1.63 8.01 -9.73
C TRP A 74 -1.70 6.69 -8.95
N ASP A 75 -2.88 6.05 -8.90
CA ASP A 75 -3.14 4.74 -8.28
C ASP A 75 -3.20 3.59 -9.29
N THR A 76 -2.89 3.84 -10.57
CA THR A 76 -3.09 2.89 -11.68
C THR A 76 -1.97 1.88 -11.88
N ASP A 77 -0.89 1.97 -11.10
CA ASP A 77 0.22 1.01 -11.11
C ASP A 77 -0.01 -0.20 -10.19
N ASP A 78 -1.11 -0.24 -9.42
CA ASP A 78 -1.45 -1.41 -8.60
C ASP A 78 -1.80 -2.61 -9.50
N PRO A 79 -1.11 -3.75 -9.38
CA PRO A 79 -1.50 -4.93 -10.13
C PRO A 79 -2.82 -5.55 -9.64
N LEU A 80 -3.45 -5.12 -8.55
CA LEU A 80 -4.68 -5.74 -8.04
C LEU A 80 -5.95 -4.98 -8.39
N ALA A 81 -7.02 -5.73 -8.61
CA ALA A 81 -8.36 -5.18 -8.80
C ALA A 81 -8.98 -4.63 -7.51
N ASP A 82 -8.48 -5.08 -6.34
CA ASP A 82 -8.87 -4.60 -5.02
C ASP A 82 -10.38 -4.75 -4.77
N LEU A 83 -10.90 -5.94 -5.06
CA LEU A 83 -12.32 -6.28 -4.91
C LEU A 83 -12.61 -7.05 -3.60
N PRO A 84 -13.76 -6.80 -2.92
CA PRO A 84 -14.14 -7.53 -1.70
C PRO A 84 -14.22 -9.07 -1.82
N PHE A 85 -14.41 -9.58 -3.04
CA PHE A 85 -14.42 -11.00 -3.39
C PHE A 85 -14.22 -11.15 -4.90
N LEU A 86 -13.78 -12.33 -5.33
CA LEU A 86 -13.31 -12.55 -6.72
C LEU A 86 -12.23 -11.53 -7.11
N ASP A 87 -11.37 -11.18 -6.15
CA ASP A 87 -10.25 -10.29 -6.39
C ASP A 87 -9.20 -10.95 -7.26
N TRP A 88 -8.49 -10.16 -8.05
CA TRP A 88 -7.55 -10.68 -9.04
C TRP A 88 -6.38 -9.75 -9.27
N LYS A 89 -5.29 -10.35 -9.73
CA LYS A 89 -4.04 -9.67 -10.07
C LYS A 89 -3.87 -9.58 -11.58
N ALA A 90 -3.36 -8.46 -12.07
CA ALA A 90 -2.96 -8.22 -13.44
C ALA A 90 -2.02 -9.32 -13.93
N GLY A 91 -2.19 -9.71 -15.19
CA GLY A 91 -1.43 -10.80 -15.79
C GLY A 91 -2.06 -11.32 -17.08
N PRO A 92 -1.53 -12.41 -17.66
CA PRO A 92 -2.09 -13.03 -18.84
C PRO A 92 -3.57 -13.39 -18.64
N ALA A 93 -4.41 -13.10 -19.65
CA ALA A 93 -5.86 -13.24 -19.55
C ALA A 93 -6.29 -14.67 -19.16
N GLN A 94 -5.59 -15.69 -19.67
CA GLN A 94 -5.83 -17.08 -19.29
C GLN A 94 -5.58 -17.35 -17.80
N ASP A 95 -4.53 -16.77 -17.23
CA ASP A 95 -4.13 -16.99 -15.83
C ASP A 95 -5.08 -16.25 -14.89
N VAL A 96 -5.40 -15.00 -15.20
CA VAL A 96 -6.39 -14.19 -14.46
C VAL A 96 -7.75 -14.90 -14.45
N ARG A 97 -8.18 -15.39 -15.62
CA ARG A 97 -9.41 -16.20 -15.74
C ARG A 97 -9.36 -17.42 -14.84
N ALA A 98 -8.27 -18.20 -14.88
CA ALA A 98 -8.14 -19.42 -14.10
C ALA A 98 -8.22 -19.15 -12.60
N ALA A 99 -7.58 -18.08 -12.11
CA ALA A 99 -7.65 -17.64 -10.73
C ALA A 99 -9.08 -17.27 -10.31
N ILE A 100 -9.76 -16.39 -11.08
CA ILE A 100 -11.14 -15.97 -10.77
C ILE A 100 -12.10 -17.16 -10.81
N ALA A 101 -11.92 -18.07 -11.77
CA ALA A 101 -12.74 -19.28 -11.87
C ALA A 101 -12.56 -20.18 -10.64
N ALA A 102 -11.32 -20.40 -10.19
CA ALA A 102 -11.04 -21.17 -8.98
C ALA A 102 -11.68 -20.55 -7.74
N ASP A 103 -11.56 -19.22 -7.57
CA ASP A 103 -12.19 -18.50 -6.46
C ASP A 103 -13.72 -18.64 -6.50
N PHE A 104 -14.32 -18.52 -7.68
CA PHE A 104 -15.76 -18.69 -7.83
C PHE A 104 -16.22 -20.12 -7.49
N GLU A 105 -15.49 -21.16 -7.90
CA GLU A 105 -15.84 -22.53 -7.53
C GLU A 105 -15.73 -22.74 -6.01
N ALA A 106 -14.70 -22.20 -5.36
CA ALA A 106 -14.54 -22.28 -3.91
C ALA A 106 -15.70 -21.57 -3.17
N ILE A 107 -16.12 -20.40 -3.65
CA ILE A 107 -17.28 -19.67 -3.13
C ILE A 107 -18.58 -20.43 -3.40
N THR A 108 -18.76 -21.00 -4.60
CA THR A 108 -19.95 -21.79 -4.95
C THR A 108 -20.09 -23.01 -4.05
N ALA A 109 -18.99 -23.70 -3.75
CA ALA A 109 -18.98 -24.83 -2.82
C ALA A 109 -19.43 -24.42 -1.41
N ARG A 110 -19.07 -23.20 -0.96
CA ARG A 110 -19.49 -22.65 0.35
C ARG A 110 -20.99 -22.39 0.42
N PHE A 111 -21.62 -22.05 -0.71
CA PHE A 111 -23.04 -21.72 -0.85
C PHE A 111 -23.85 -22.81 -1.57
N ASN A 112 -23.36 -24.04 -1.69
CA ASN A 112 -23.85 -25.10 -2.59
C ASN A 112 -25.38 -25.35 -2.60
N LEU A 113 -26.10 -25.03 -1.53
CA LEU A 113 -27.57 -25.14 -1.49
C LEU A 113 -28.32 -23.94 -2.12
N ARG A 114 -27.69 -22.77 -2.16
CA ARG A 114 -28.29 -21.49 -2.58
C ARG A 114 -27.69 -20.92 -3.86
N LEU A 115 -26.40 -21.13 -4.14
CA LEU A 115 -25.76 -20.68 -5.37
C LEU A 115 -25.56 -21.87 -6.30
N LYS A 116 -26.33 -21.91 -7.40
CA LYS A 116 -26.26 -22.97 -8.41
C LYS A 116 -25.65 -22.42 -9.70
N LYS A 117 -24.75 -23.20 -10.28
CA LYS A 117 -24.12 -22.94 -11.58
C LYS A 117 -24.65 -23.93 -12.60
N TRP A 118 -25.33 -23.44 -13.64
CA TRP A 118 -25.88 -24.23 -14.74
C TRP A 118 -25.12 -23.91 -16.03
N THR A 119 -24.02 -24.65 -16.27
CA THR A 119 -23.25 -24.63 -17.52
C THR A 119 -23.90 -25.49 -18.58
N ARG A 120 -23.62 -25.24 -19.87
CA ARG A 120 -24.32 -25.88 -21.01
C ARG A 120 -25.84 -25.62 -20.99
N HIS A 121 -26.24 -24.46 -20.45
CA HIS A 121 -27.63 -24.01 -20.41
C HIS A 121 -27.74 -22.65 -21.12
N ARG A 122 -28.24 -22.67 -22.35
CA ARG A 122 -28.44 -21.46 -23.16
C ARG A 122 -29.84 -20.92 -22.94
N VAL A 123 -29.94 -19.76 -22.31
CA VAL A 123 -31.21 -19.03 -22.23
C VAL A 123 -31.61 -18.53 -23.62
N THR A 124 -32.81 -18.87 -24.07
CA THR A 124 -33.34 -18.55 -25.40
C THR A 124 -34.48 -17.52 -25.35
N ALA A 125 -35.19 -17.42 -24.22
CA ALA A 125 -36.22 -16.41 -24.03
C ALA A 125 -36.46 -16.11 -22.54
N ILE A 126 -36.92 -14.88 -22.27
CA ILE A 126 -37.36 -14.45 -20.94
C ILE A 126 -38.67 -13.69 -21.08
N GLN A 127 -39.71 -14.16 -20.40
CA GLN A 127 -41.05 -13.58 -20.45
C GLN A 127 -41.51 -13.19 -19.06
N ARG A 128 -42.08 -11.99 -18.92
CA ARG A 128 -42.65 -11.53 -17.64
C ARG A 128 -44.04 -12.15 -17.45
N GLU A 129 -44.23 -12.82 -16.33
CA GLU A 129 -45.49 -13.46 -15.94
C GLU A 129 -45.98 -12.87 -14.60
N GLY A 130 -46.79 -11.81 -14.68
CA GLY A 130 -47.24 -11.08 -13.50
C GLY A 130 -46.08 -10.43 -12.72
N LYS A 131 -45.77 -10.98 -11.54
CA LYS A 131 -44.67 -10.52 -10.67
C LYS A 131 -43.39 -11.35 -10.80
N SER A 132 -43.43 -12.46 -11.56
CA SER A 132 -42.28 -13.33 -11.80
C SER A 132 -41.88 -13.30 -13.28
N PHE A 133 -40.85 -14.06 -13.62
CA PHE A 133 -40.30 -14.25 -14.94
C PHE A 133 -40.18 -15.74 -15.25
N SER A 134 -40.65 -16.12 -16.44
CA SER A 134 -40.44 -17.42 -17.03
C SER A 134 -39.18 -17.36 -17.90
N VAL A 135 -38.20 -18.19 -17.58
CA VAL A 135 -36.92 -18.29 -18.30
C VAL A 135 -36.90 -19.61 -19.05
N GLU A 136 -36.84 -19.53 -20.37
CA GLU A 136 -36.70 -20.69 -21.27
C GLU A 136 -35.22 -20.88 -21.63
N PHE A 137 -34.76 -22.13 -21.60
CA PHE A 137 -33.38 -22.46 -21.91
C PHE A 137 -33.23 -23.83 -22.58
N GLU A 138 -32.24 -23.93 -23.44
CA GLU A 138 -31.75 -25.18 -24.04
C GLU A 138 -30.63 -25.76 -23.19
N ARG A 139 -30.63 -27.07 -22.97
CA ARG A 139 -29.56 -27.81 -22.30
C ARG A 139 -29.32 -29.18 -22.91
N ASP A 140 -28.19 -29.80 -22.62
CA ASP A 140 -27.90 -31.18 -23.01
C ASP A 140 -28.83 -32.16 -22.26
N ALA A 141 -29.40 -33.15 -22.97
CA ALA A 141 -30.39 -34.10 -22.43
C ALA A 141 -29.87 -34.98 -21.28
N LYS A 142 -28.57 -35.29 -21.27
CA LYS A 142 -27.89 -36.05 -20.22
C LYS A 142 -26.81 -35.19 -19.61
N GLY A 143 -26.82 -35.05 -18.29
CA GLY A 143 -25.77 -34.34 -17.56
C GLY A 143 -24.38 -34.81 -18.02
N ASP A 144 -23.56 -33.83 -18.39
CA ASP A 144 -22.13 -33.89 -18.69
C ASP A 144 -21.66 -34.53 -20.03
N GLU A 145 -22.56 -35.04 -20.89
CA GLU A 145 -22.20 -35.54 -22.24
C GLU A 145 -22.87 -34.73 -23.36
N GLU A 146 -22.16 -34.46 -24.47
CA GLU A 146 -22.76 -33.87 -25.67
C GLU A 146 -23.90 -34.77 -26.20
N GLY A 147 -25.14 -34.30 -26.08
CA GLY A 147 -26.34 -35.05 -26.42
C GLY A 147 -27.38 -34.16 -27.13
N PRO A 148 -28.57 -34.71 -27.48
CA PRO A 148 -29.62 -33.91 -28.08
C PRO A 148 -30.04 -32.78 -27.13
N LEU A 149 -30.22 -31.57 -27.68
CA LEU A 149 -30.69 -30.42 -26.92
C LEU A 149 -32.14 -30.61 -26.48
N THR A 150 -32.41 -30.34 -25.20
CA THR A 150 -33.74 -30.29 -24.61
C THR A 150 -34.08 -28.86 -24.21
N VAL A 151 -35.31 -28.43 -24.51
CA VAL A 151 -35.83 -27.12 -24.07
C VAL A 151 -36.57 -27.30 -22.77
N ASP A 152 -36.17 -26.56 -21.75
CA ASP A 152 -36.80 -26.52 -20.43
C ASP A 152 -37.19 -25.09 -20.06
N ARG A 153 -38.05 -24.96 -19.04
CA ARG A 153 -38.50 -23.67 -18.49
C ARG A 153 -38.45 -23.65 -16.98
N ALA A 154 -38.11 -22.50 -16.40
CA ALA A 154 -38.08 -22.28 -14.96
C ALA A 154 -38.57 -20.87 -14.58
N GLN A 155 -39.22 -20.78 -13.42
CA GLN A 155 -39.77 -19.52 -12.88
C GLN A 155 -38.82 -18.86 -11.89
N PHE A 156 -38.70 -17.53 -11.96
CA PHE A 156 -37.83 -16.69 -11.14
C PHE A 156 -38.51 -15.39 -10.73
N ASP A 157 -38.21 -14.86 -9.55
CA ASP A 157 -38.74 -13.59 -9.05
C ASP A 157 -37.96 -12.38 -9.58
N LEU A 158 -36.67 -12.59 -9.91
CA LEU A 158 -35.75 -11.59 -10.43
C LEU A 158 -34.86 -12.22 -11.49
N VAL A 159 -34.51 -11.44 -12.51
CA VAL A 159 -33.62 -11.84 -13.60
C VAL A 159 -32.58 -10.75 -13.81
N PHE A 160 -31.31 -11.13 -13.82
CA PHE A 160 -30.19 -10.27 -14.19
C PHE A 160 -29.61 -10.75 -15.53
N ILE A 161 -29.55 -9.84 -16.50
CA ILE A 161 -28.98 -10.13 -17.83
C ILE A 161 -27.52 -9.66 -17.83
N ALA A 162 -26.59 -10.60 -17.83
CA ALA A 162 -25.14 -10.37 -17.79
C ALA A 162 -24.42 -11.04 -18.98
N VAL A 163 -25.05 -10.96 -20.16
CA VAL A 163 -24.63 -11.67 -21.38
C VAL A 163 -23.44 -11.03 -22.12
N GLY A 164 -22.94 -9.90 -21.60
CA GLY A 164 -21.86 -9.14 -22.21
C GLY A 164 -22.25 -8.50 -23.54
N PHE A 165 -21.24 -8.16 -24.33
CA PHE A 165 -21.42 -7.40 -25.59
C PHE A 165 -21.31 -8.28 -26.84
N GLY A 166 -21.09 -9.59 -26.69
CA GLY A 166 -20.90 -10.54 -27.78
C GLY A 166 -19.44 -10.69 -28.24
N LEU A 167 -19.28 -11.43 -29.34
CA LEU A 167 -18.02 -11.62 -30.07
C LEU A 167 -18.02 -10.76 -31.34
N GLU A 168 -16.85 -10.52 -31.91
CA GLU A 168 -16.72 -9.90 -33.23
C GLU A 168 -17.48 -10.70 -34.30
N SER A 169 -18.05 -10.03 -35.28
CA SER A 169 -18.75 -10.70 -36.38
C SER A 169 -17.81 -11.66 -37.12
N GLU A 170 -18.31 -12.86 -37.40
CA GLU A 170 -17.59 -13.86 -38.19
C GLU A 170 -17.39 -13.33 -39.62
N SER A 171 -16.13 -13.30 -40.08
CA SER A 171 -15.65 -13.02 -41.45
C SER A 171 -16.44 -11.99 -42.28
N THR A 172 -15.84 -10.82 -42.51
CA THR A 172 -16.21 -10.00 -43.67
C THR A 172 -15.54 -10.58 -44.93
N GLN A 173 -16.36 -10.98 -45.91
CA GLN A 173 -15.94 -11.20 -47.30
C GLN A 173 -14.88 -12.31 -47.52
N GLY A 174 -14.82 -13.34 -46.68
CA GLY A 174 -13.88 -14.45 -46.86
C GLY A 174 -12.50 -14.21 -46.25
N LEU A 175 -12.33 -13.16 -45.45
CA LEU A 175 -11.12 -12.98 -44.63
C LEU A 175 -11.29 -13.75 -43.30
N PRO A 176 -10.24 -14.43 -42.82
CA PRO A 176 -10.25 -14.97 -41.48
C PRO A 176 -10.29 -13.82 -40.47
N ASN A 177 -11.33 -13.78 -39.64
CA ASN A 177 -11.41 -12.86 -38.51
C ASN A 177 -11.19 -13.65 -37.22
N HIS A 178 -9.97 -13.58 -36.68
CA HIS A 178 -9.64 -14.21 -35.40
C HIS A 178 -10.09 -13.30 -34.25
N SER A 179 -10.73 -13.87 -33.22
CA SER A 179 -11.17 -13.08 -32.07
C SER A 179 -9.99 -12.41 -31.35
N TYR A 180 -10.22 -11.24 -30.75
CA TYR A 180 -9.24 -10.52 -29.95
C TYR A 180 -8.67 -11.37 -28.81
N TRP A 181 -9.50 -12.25 -28.25
CA TRP A 181 -9.15 -13.17 -27.16
C TRP A 181 -8.50 -14.49 -27.61
N SER A 182 -8.05 -14.57 -28.87
CA SER A 182 -7.31 -15.71 -29.39
C SER A 182 -5.88 -15.31 -29.70
N ASP A 183 -4.92 -16.18 -29.33
CA ASP A 183 -3.54 -16.00 -29.77
C ASP A 183 -3.43 -16.00 -31.30
N ALA A 184 -4.32 -16.67 -32.05
CA ALA A 184 -4.28 -16.62 -33.52
C ALA A 184 -4.45 -15.21 -34.11
N GLY A 185 -5.05 -14.27 -33.35
CA GLY A 185 -5.21 -12.88 -33.76
C GLY A 185 -3.98 -12.00 -33.56
N VAL A 186 -2.92 -12.49 -32.90
CA VAL A 186 -1.67 -11.76 -32.69
C VAL A 186 -0.63 -12.24 -33.72
N PRO A 187 0.00 -11.33 -34.49
CA PRO A 187 1.05 -11.69 -35.45
C PRO A 187 2.13 -12.59 -34.84
N ASN A 188 2.60 -13.57 -35.61
CA ASN A 188 3.53 -14.61 -35.18
C ASN A 188 4.96 -14.37 -35.71
N GLN A 189 5.91 -15.22 -35.30
CA GLN A 189 7.32 -15.14 -35.70
C GLN A 189 7.54 -15.34 -37.21
N GLU A 190 6.58 -15.89 -37.95
CA GLU A 190 6.70 -16.09 -39.42
C GLU A 190 6.96 -14.77 -40.16
N PHE A 191 6.43 -13.66 -39.63
CA PHE A 191 6.66 -12.33 -40.20
C PHE A 191 8.06 -11.76 -39.88
N GLU A 192 8.86 -12.38 -39.00
CA GLU A 192 10.22 -11.91 -38.66
C GLU A 192 11.21 -12.21 -39.79
N ALA A 193 10.95 -13.27 -40.57
CA ALA A 193 11.75 -13.62 -41.72
C ALA A 193 11.48 -12.72 -42.94
N ARG A 194 10.45 -11.86 -42.90
CA ARG A 194 10.09 -10.96 -44.00
C ARG A 194 10.77 -9.60 -43.82
N THR A 195 11.36 -9.09 -44.90
CA THR A 195 12.06 -7.79 -44.88
C THR A 195 11.13 -6.58 -44.83
N GLN A 196 9.89 -6.72 -45.32
CA GLN A 196 8.85 -5.68 -45.30
C GLN A 196 7.47 -6.29 -45.02
N PRO A 197 7.19 -6.74 -43.79
CA PRO A 197 5.92 -7.34 -43.43
C PRO A 197 4.80 -6.30 -43.44
N ARG A 198 3.66 -6.63 -44.06
CA ARG A 198 2.56 -5.68 -44.32
C ARG A 198 1.30 -6.05 -43.55
N PHE A 199 0.81 -5.15 -42.71
CA PHE A 199 -0.38 -5.36 -41.89
C PHE A 199 -1.48 -4.35 -42.21
N PHE A 200 -2.72 -4.83 -42.28
CA PHE A 200 -3.91 -3.97 -42.38
C PHE A 200 -4.77 -4.17 -41.15
N VAL A 201 -5.00 -3.09 -40.39
CA VAL A 201 -5.84 -3.09 -39.19
C VAL A 201 -7.05 -2.20 -39.43
N SER A 202 -8.25 -2.76 -39.28
CA SER A 202 -9.52 -2.06 -39.47
C SER A 202 -10.23 -1.83 -38.14
N GLY A 203 -10.45 -0.56 -37.77
CA GLY A 203 -11.11 -0.15 -36.53
C GLY A 203 -10.24 0.81 -35.70
N ASN A 204 -10.87 1.55 -34.79
CA ASN A 204 -10.20 2.51 -33.88
C ASN A 204 -10.65 2.39 -32.41
N GLY A 205 -11.24 1.24 -32.03
CA GLY A 205 -11.46 0.90 -30.62
C GLY A 205 -10.21 0.31 -29.97
N ASP A 206 -10.23 0.09 -28.65
CA ASP A 206 -9.06 -0.42 -27.89
C ASP A 206 -8.43 -1.67 -28.49
N GLY A 207 -9.24 -2.66 -28.86
CA GLY A 207 -8.75 -3.89 -29.48
C GLY A 207 -8.02 -3.64 -30.80
N ALA A 208 -8.44 -2.64 -31.58
CA ALA A 208 -7.78 -2.26 -32.83
C ALA A 208 -6.46 -1.53 -32.57
N LEU A 209 -6.42 -0.63 -31.58
CA LEU A 209 -5.22 0.11 -31.21
C LEU A 209 -4.12 -0.82 -30.68
N ILE A 210 -4.48 -1.78 -29.82
CA ILE A 210 -3.52 -2.79 -29.36
C ILE A 210 -3.09 -3.72 -30.49
N ASP A 211 -3.97 -4.07 -31.43
CA ASP A 211 -3.59 -4.88 -32.60
C ASP A 211 -2.67 -4.14 -33.56
N LEU A 212 -2.80 -2.82 -33.67
CA LEU A 212 -1.85 -1.97 -34.38
C LEU A 212 -0.48 -2.03 -33.71
N VAL A 213 -0.42 -1.89 -32.39
CA VAL A 213 0.85 -1.99 -31.64
C VAL A 213 1.45 -3.39 -31.76
N ALA A 214 0.62 -4.44 -31.68
CA ALA A 214 1.05 -5.82 -31.85
C ALA A 214 1.60 -6.11 -33.26
N ALA A 215 0.95 -5.59 -34.29
CA ALA A 215 1.42 -5.66 -35.68
C ALA A 215 2.74 -4.91 -35.90
N ALA A 216 2.90 -3.77 -35.23
CA ALA A 216 4.13 -2.99 -35.28
C ALA A 216 5.31 -3.68 -34.59
N SER A 217 5.05 -4.50 -33.57
CA SER A 217 6.07 -5.06 -32.69
C SER A 217 6.77 -6.29 -33.28
N ALA A 218 8.07 -6.42 -33.00
CA ALA A 218 8.85 -7.60 -33.38
C ALA A 218 8.43 -8.83 -32.56
N ALA A 219 8.43 -8.68 -31.23
CA ALA A 219 7.99 -9.69 -30.27
C ALA A 219 6.94 -9.07 -29.34
N PHE A 220 5.66 -9.20 -29.70
CA PHE A 220 4.58 -8.59 -28.93
C PHE A 220 4.33 -9.34 -27.62
N ASP A 221 4.64 -8.67 -26.52
CA ASP A 221 4.17 -8.96 -25.17
C ASP A 221 3.31 -7.78 -24.69
N HIS A 222 2.02 -8.01 -24.49
CA HIS A 222 1.10 -6.95 -24.08
C HIS A 222 1.49 -6.35 -22.72
N ALA A 223 1.80 -7.19 -21.71
CA ALA A 223 2.17 -6.70 -20.40
C ALA A 223 3.52 -5.95 -20.46
N GLY A 224 4.52 -6.54 -21.11
CA GLY A 224 5.84 -5.91 -21.27
C GLY A 224 5.77 -4.54 -21.97
N MET A 225 4.98 -4.43 -23.05
CA MET A 225 4.80 -3.15 -23.75
C MET A 225 4.15 -2.10 -22.85
N ILE A 226 3.04 -2.44 -22.19
CA ILE A 226 2.34 -1.54 -21.28
C ILE A 226 3.26 -1.11 -20.12
N GLN A 227 3.95 -2.06 -19.47
CA GLN A 227 4.88 -1.76 -18.39
C GLN A 227 6.02 -0.86 -18.84
N SER A 228 6.54 -1.07 -20.06
CA SER A 228 7.62 -0.25 -20.62
C SER A 228 7.22 1.20 -20.82
N ILE A 229 5.92 1.47 -21.03
CA ILE A 229 5.38 2.83 -21.10
C ILE A 229 5.15 3.36 -19.70
N VAL A 230 4.37 2.66 -18.86
CA VAL A 230 3.90 3.14 -17.55
C VAL A 230 5.04 3.35 -16.55
N SER A 231 6.09 2.52 -16.60
CA SER A 231 7.27 2.64 -15.72
C SER A 231 8.41 3.47 -16.30
N HIS A 232 8.20 4.15 -17.44
CA HIS A 232 9.28 4.87 -18.10
C HIS A 232 9.78 6.06 -17.26
N PRO A 233 11.09 6.23 -17.03
CA PRO A 233 11.62 7.37 -16.29
C PRO A 233 11.21 8.72 -16.91
N GLY A 234 10.67 9.62 -16.07
CA GLY A 234 10.22 10.94 -16.51
C GLY A 234 8.83 11.00 -17.16
N LEU A 235 8.10 9.88 -17.21
CA LEU A 235 6.72 9.82 -17.70
C LEU A 235 5.73 10.75 -16.97
N PRO A 236 5.84 11.03 -15.65
CA PRO A 236 4.90 11.94 -14.98
C PRO A 236 4.78 13.33 -15.65
N ARG A 237 5.78 13.76 -16.42
CA ARG A 237 5.75 15.02 -17.20
C ARG A 237 4.63 15.11 -18.22
N ILE A 238 4.09 13.98 -18.69
CA ILE A 238 3.02 13.96 -19.70
C ILE A 238 1.64 13.68 -19.12
N TYR A 239 1.51 13.44 -17.81
CA TYR A 239 0.23 13.07 -17.19
C TYR A 239 -0.80 14.20 -17.26
N ASP A 240 -0.45 15.41 -16.80
CA ASP A 240 -1.38 16.55 -16.84
C ASP A 240 -1.80 16.90 -18.30
N PRO A 241 -0.86 17.00 -19.27
CA PRO A 241 -1.23 17.18 -20.67
C PRO A 241 -2.19 16.10 -21.21
N LEU A 242 -1.99 14.83 -20.87
CA LEU A 242 -2.88 13.75 -21.31
C LEU A 242 -4.30 13.93 -20.75
N ARG A 243 -4.43 14.30 -19.47
CA ARG A 243 -5.74 14.56 -18.84
C ARG A 243 -6.45 15.74 -19.51
N GLU A 244 -5.73 16.83 -19.78
CA GLU A 244 -6.28 18.02 -20.43
C GLU A 244 -6.78 17.71 -21.85
N ILE A 245 -6.03 16.91 -22.60
CA ILE A 245 -6.41 16.47 -23.95
C ILE A 245 -7.70 15.62 -23.89
N ASP A 246 -7.78 14.66 -22.97
CA ASP A 246 -8.97 13.82 -22.82
C ASP A 246 -10.20 14.60 -22.37
N GLN A 247 -10.03 15.59 -21.50
CA GLN A 247 -11.12 16.48 -21.10
C GLN A 247 -11.61 17.30 -22.30
N THR A 248 -10.69 17.89 -23.06
CA THR A 248 -11.01 18.68 -24.25
C THR A 248 -11.72 17.84 -25.31
N ALA A 249 -11.26 16.60 -25.52
CA ALA A 249 -11.87 15.66 -26.46
C ALA A 249 -13.31 15.32 -26.04
N ARG A 250 -13.55 15.04 -24.76
CA ARG A 250 -14.90 14.78 -24.21
C ARG A 250 -15.83 15.98 -24.36
N GLU A 251 -15.33 17.20 -24.13
CA GLU A 251 -16.10 18.42 -24.36
C GLU A 251 -16.44 18.64 -25.84
N ALA A 252 -15.53 18.28 -26.75
CA ALA A 252 -15.80 18.29 -28.18
C ALA A 252 -16.89 17.29 -28.55
N GLU A 253 -16.79 16.04 -28.08
CA GLU A 253 -17.78 14.99 -28.34
C GLU A 253 -19.16 15.33 -27.77
N ARG A 254 -19.26 15.89 -26.56
CA ARG A 254 -20.52 16.43 -26.00
C ARG A 254 -21.14 17.52 -26.86
N GLY A 255 -20.30 18.31 -27.54
CA GLY A 255 -20.73 19.31 -28.52
C GLY A 255 -20.96 18.74 -29.94
N ALA A 256 -21.01 17.42 -30.11
CA ALA A 256 -21.12 16.71 -31.39
C ALA A 256 -20.01 17.07 -32.40
N ARG A 257 -18.82 17.45 -31.90
CA ARG A 257 -17.63 17.73 -32.70
C ARG A 257 -16.63 16.57 -32.59
N ARG A 258 -15.91 16.30 -33.68
CA ARG A 258 -14.78 15.37 -33.68
C ARG A 258 -13.53 16.04 -33.08
N PHE A 259 -12.62 15.23 -32.56
CA PHE A 259 -11.38 15.69 -31.93
C PHE A 259 -10.17 14.97 -32.54
N ASP A 260 -9.17 15.76 -32.94
CA ASP A 260 -7.93 15.23 -33.51
C ASP A 260 -6.88 15.03 -32.42
N PHE A 261 -6.87 13.83 -31.85
CA PHE A 261 -5.88 13.42 -30.86
C PHE A 261 -4.46 13.40 -31.39
N VAL A 262 -4.24 13.14 -32.68
CA VAL A 262 -2.90 13.03 -33.25
C VAL A 262 -2.23 14.40 -33.26
N SER A 263 -2.93 15.42 -33.76
CA SER A 263 -2.46 16.80 -33.71
C SER A 263 -2.25 17.29 -32.26
N ALA A 264 -3.12 16.88 -31.32
CA ALA A 264 -2.96 17.24 -29.91
C ALA A 264 -1.71 16.58 -29.28
N TYR A 265 -1.50 15.28 -29.52
CA TYR A 265 -0.34 14.56 -29.00
C TYR A 265 0.97 15.03 -29.66
N GLU A 266 0.97 15.39 -30.94
CA GLU A 266 2.13 15.99 -31.59
C GLU A 266 2.55 17.31 -30.94
N ARG A 267 1.58 18.15 -30.59
CA ARG A 267 1.82 19.46 -29.97
C ARG A 267 2.30 19.33 -28.52
N ASP A 268 1.63 18.50 -27.72
CA ASP A 268 1.75 18.56 -26.26
C ASP A 268 2.54 17.37 -25.65
N ILE A 269 2.64 16.24 -26.35
CA ILE A 269 3.21 14.99 -25.81
C ILE A 269 4.54 14.62 -26.49
N LEU A 270 4.66 14.79 -27.81
CA LEU A 270 5.75 14.23 -28.61
C LEU A 270 7.13 14.72 -28.19
N THR A 271 7.29 16.01 -27.87
CA THR A 271 8.57 16.58 -27.42
C THR A 271 9.01 15.93 -26.11
N ALA A 272 8.13 15.86 -25.11
CA ALA A 272 8.44 15.22 -23.84
C ALA A 272 8.77 13.72 -24.02
N ALA A 273 8.03 13.00 -24.87
CA ALA A 273 8.30 11.59 -25.17
C ALA A 273 9.65 11.36 -25.87
N ARG A 274 10.16 12.33 -26.63
CA ARG A 274 11.50 12.29 -27.22
C ARG A 274 12.57 12.56 -26.16
N ASP A 275 12.38 13.61 -25.37
CA ASP A 275 13.35 14.06 -24.37
C ASP A 275 13.56 13.03 -23.26
N THR A 276 12.52 12.29 -22.88
CA THR A 276 12.63 11.19 -21.90
C THR A 276 13.19 9.91 -22.50
N GLY A 277 13.30 9.80 -23.83
CA GLY A 277 13.70 8.58 -24.53
C GLY A 277 12.59 7.53 -24.69
N LEU A 278 11.34 7.82 -24.30
CA LEU A 278 10.21 6.91 -24.44
C LEU A 278 9.96 6.52 -25.89
N LEU A 279 10.02 7.49 -26.82
CA LEU A 279 9.84 7.20 -28.24
C LEU A 279 10.93 6.25 -28.78
N ALA A 280 12.17 6.42 -28.33
CA ALA A 280 13.28 5.55 -28.72
C ALA A 280 13.13 4.13 -28.15
N ALA A 281 12.62 4.01 -26.92
CA ALA A 281 12.32 2.73 -26.30
C ALA A 281 11.25 1.94 -27.07
N VAL A 282 10.18 2.62 -27.53
CA VAL A 282 9.15 2.01 -28.39
C VAL A 282 9.73 1.66 -29.77
N ALA A 283 10.54 2.55 -30.37
CA ALA A 283 11.18 2.30 -31.66
C ALA A 283 12.07 1.06 -31.66
N ALA A 284 12.78 0.79 -30.57
CA ALA A 284 13.63 -0.40 -30.42
C ALA A 284 12.83 -1.72 -30.40
N GLN A 285 11.52 -1.67 -30.11
CA GLN A 285 10.64 -2.84 -30.07
C GLN A 285 9.93 -3.09 -31.41
N LEU A 286 10.02 -2.16 -32.36
CA LEU A 286 9.36 -2.29 -33.66
C LEU A 286 10.01 -3.37 -34.53
N ARG A 287 9.16 -4.02 -35.33
CA ARG A 287 9.58 -4.98 -36.34
C ARG A 287 10.32 -4.25 -37.48
N PRO A 288 11.52 -4.71 -37.86
CA PRO A 288 12.27 -4.08 -38.95
C PRO A 288 11.47 -4.04 -40.26
N GLY A 289 11.39 -2.86 -40.88
CA GLY A 289 10.77 -2.67 -42.20
C GLY A 289 9.25 -2.77 -42.25
N VAL A 290 8.58 -2.82 -41.08
CA VAL A 290 7.12 -3.03 -41.00
C VAL A 290 6.34 -1.96 -41.75
N GLN A 291 5.29 -2.40 -42.45
CA GLN A 291 4.36 -1.53 -43.17
C GLN A 291 2.96 -1.70 -42.57
N ILE A 292 2.43 -0.64 -41.95
CA ILE A 292 1.16 -0.69 -41.23
C ILE A 292 0.15 0.21 -41.93
N THR A 293 -1.02 -0.35 -42.22
CA THR A 293 -2.19 0.41 -42.66
C THR A 293 -3.26 0.37 -41.58
N LEU A 294 -3.60 1.54 -41.02
CA LEU A 294 -4.76 1.70 -40.15
C LEU A 294 -5.93 2.21 -40.98
N GLN A 295 -7.06 1.51 -40.93
CA GLN A 295 -8.30 1.94 -41.56
C GLN A 295 -9.36 2.27 -40.50
N THR A 296 -9.91 3.47 -40.59
CA THR A 296 -10.99 3.97 -39.70
C THR A 296 -12.21 4.41 -40.51
N GLN A 297 -13.34 4.60 -39.85
CA GLN A 297 -14.56 5.10 -40.52
C GLN A 297 -14.46 6.61 -40.84
N HIS A 298 -13.73 7.37 -40.02
CA HIS A 298 -13.61 8.82 -40.09
C HIS A 298 -12.13 9.24 -40.18
N PRO A 299 -11.83 10.49 -40.58
CA PRO A 299 -10.46 11.00 -40.64
C PRO A 299 -9.70 10.96 -39.31
N GLU A 300 -10.40 10.93 -38.17
CA GLU A 300 -9.76 10.83 -36.86
C GLU A 300 -9.32 9.39 -36.56
N MET A 301 -8.04 9.22 -36.21
CA MET A 301 -7.48 7.91 -35.87
C MET A 301 -7.92 7.38 -34.51
N PHE A 302 -8.20 8.27 -33.54
CA PHE A 302 -8.51 7.91 -32.16
C PHE A 302 -9.86 8.51 -31.72
N SER A 303 -10.44 7.97 -30.64
CA SER A 303 -11.70 8.43 -30.04
C SER A 303 -11.54 8.55 -28.52
N ALA A 304 -12.34 9.42 -27.87
CA ALA A 304 -12.33 9.55 -26.42
C ALA A 304 -12.90 8.30 -25.71
N ALA A 305 -13.57 7.40 -26.45
CA ALA A 305 -14.11 6.15 -25.92
C ALA A 305 -13.07 5.04 -25.70
N THR A 306 -11.82 5.21 -26.15
CA THR A 306 -10.75 4.24 -25.90
C THR A 306 -9.96 4.57 -24.62
N SER A 307 -9.06 3.69 -24.18
CA SER A 307 -8.16 4.03 -23.08
C SER A 307 -7.06 5.00 -23.54
N THR A 308 -6.69 5.93 -22.66
CA THR A 308 -5.63 6.91 -22.89
C THR A 308 -4.29 6.24 -23.15
N LEU A 309 -4.01 5.17 -22.39
CA LEU A 309 -2.78 4.39 -22.53
C LEU A 309 -2.69 3.70 -23.90
N ASN A 310 -3.80 3.12 -24.39
CA ASN A 310 -3.82 2.46 -25.71
C ASN A 310 -3.67 3.47 -26.85
N ARG A 311 -4.28 4.65 -26.73
CA ARG A 311 -4.06 5.76 -27.67
C ARG A 311 -2.60 6.19 -27.69
N LEU A 312 -1.99 6.38 -26.53
CA LEU A 312 -0.59 6.77 -26.42
C LEU A 312 0.33 5.70 -27.02
N ALA A 313 0.13 4.41 -26.71
CA ALA A 313 0.92 3.32 -27.25
C ALA A 313 0.84 3.27 -28.79
N ALA A 314 -0.37 3.38 -29.35
CA ALA A 314 -0.57 3.42 -30.81
C ALA A 314 0.10 4.67 -31.43
N PHE A 315 -0.05 5.84 -30.81
CA PHE A 315 0.60 7.07 -31.25
C PHE A 315 2.13 6.93 -31.26
N LEU A 316 2.72 6.42 -30.19
CA LEU A 316 4.16 6.20 -30.10
C LEU A 316 4.65 5.20 -31.15
N ALA A 317 3.92 4.11 -31.40
CA ALA A 317 4.26 3.15 -32.45
C ALA A 317 4.24 3.77 -33.86
N ILE A 318 3.24 4.63 -34.14
CA ILE A 318 3.16 5.39 -35.39
C ILE A 318 4.35 6.33 -35.52
N LYS A 319 4.65 7.12 -34.49
CA LYS A 319 5.78 8.06 -34.49
C LYS A 319 7.13 7.38 -34.53
N ALA A 320 7.26 6.20 -33.93
CA ALA A 320 8.46 5.40 -34.03
C ALA A 320 8.68 4.87 -35.45
N CYS A 321 7.62 4.47 -36.17
CA CYS A 321 7.72 4.09 -37.59
C CYS A 321 8.25 5.25 -38.45
N GLU A 322 7.88 6.49 -38.16
CA GLU A 322 8.38 7.68 -38.87
C GLU A 322 9.89 7.92 -38.68
N THR A 323 10.51 7.33 -37.66
CA THR A 323 11.95 7.47 -37.40
C THR A 323 12.83 6.51 -38.20
N ASP A 324 12.28 5.41 -38.73
CA ASP A 324 13.00 4.45 -39.56
C ASP A 324 12.49 4.54 -41.01
N PRO A 325 13.31 4.95 -41.99
CA PRO A 325 12.87 5.08 -43.38
C PRO A 325 12.48 3.75 -44.04
N ARG A 326 12.77 2.61 -43.40
CA ARG A 326 12.35 1.28 -43.86
C ARG A 326 10.93 0.96 -43.40
N CYS A 327 10.45 1.58 -42.33
CA CYS A 327 9.10 1.41 -41.82
C CYS A 327 8.13 2.34 -42.55
N GLY A 328 6.85 1.96 -42.58
CA GLY A 328 5.82 2.76 -43.22
C GLY A 328 4.52 2.70 -42.43
N PHE A 329 3.88 3.86 -42.30
CA PHE A 329 2.54 3.98 -41.73
C PHE A 329 1.62 4.67 -42.74
N THR A 330 0.43 4.13 -42.93
CA THR A 330 -0.62 4.72 -43.77
C THR A 330 -1.93 4.72 -43.00
N HIS A 331 -2.59 5.87 -42.96
CA HIS A 331 -3.95 6.00 -42.45
C HIS A 331 -4.93 6.15 -43.61
N LEU A 332 -5.96 5.31 -43.63
CA LEU A 332 -7.06 5.35 -44.58
C LEU A 332 -8.38 5.55 -43.83
N HIS A 333 -9.31 6.28 -44.44
CA HIS A 333 -10.66 6.40 -43.94
C HIS A 333 -11.68 6.05 -45.04
N CYS A 334 -12.59 5.13 -44.73
CA CYS A 334 -13.69 4.70 -45.60
C CYS A 334 -14.71 3.92 -44.76
N VAL A 335 -15.94 3.81 -45.25
CA VAL A 335 -16.96 2.98 -44.57
C VAL A 335 -16.78 1.52 -44.93
N ASP A 336 -16.58 1.25 -46.23
CA ASP A 336 -16.50 -0.08 -46.79
C ASP A 336 -15.06 -0.41 -47.19
N VAL A 337 -14.62 -1.60 -46.81
CA VAL A 337 -13.38 -2.22 -47.30
C VAL A 337 -13.76 -3.46 -48.09
N ARG A 338 -13.17 -3.61 -49.29
CA ARG A 338 -13.46 -4.74 -50.17
C ARG A 338 -12.19 -5.47 -50.57
N ILE A 339 -12.24 -6.80 -50.62
CA ILE A 339 -11.16 -7.57 -51.23
C ILE A 339 -11.24 -7.41 -52.75
N VAL A 340 -10.11 -7.11 -53.37
CA VAL A 340 -9.97 -6.96 -54.82
C VAL A 340 -8.85 -7.85 -55.35
N ALA A 341 -8.84 -8.05 -56.67
CA ALA A 341 -7.70 -8.70 -57.32
C ALA A 341 -6.43 -7.83 -57.21
N PRO A 342 -5.23 -8.44 -57.25
CA PRO A 342 -3.98 -7.68 -57.29
C PRO A 342 -3.98 -6.65 -58.44
N PRO A 343 -3.59 -5.39 -58.19
CA PRO A 343 -3.59 -4.36 -59.23
C PRO A 343 -2.51 -4.65 -60.29
N GLU A 344 -2.79 -4.27 -61.53
CA GLU A 344 -1.81 -4.31 -62.61
C GLU A 344 -0.65 -3.34 -62.32
N GLY A 345 0.60 -3.78 -62.54
CA GLY A 345 1.77 -2.95 -62.27
C GLY A 345 2.17 -2.82 -60.79
N ARG A 346 1.67 -3.69 -59.91
CA ARG A 346 2.05 -3.72 -58.48
C ARG A 346 3.58 -3.73 -58.29
N THR A 347 4.05 -2.97 -57.30
CA THR A 347 5.49 -2.85 -56.98
C THR A 347 5.97 -3.86 -55.94
N TYR A 348 5.05 -4.60 -55.32
CA TYR A 348 5.32 -5.63 -54.34
C TYR A 348 4.23 -6.71 -54.36
N ASP A 349 4.53 -7.88 -53.82
CA ASP A 349 3.56 -8.94 -53.59
C ASP A 349 2.98 -8.86 -52.18
N ALA A 350 1.71 -9.22 -52.06
CA ALA A 350 0.95 -9.26 -50.81
C ALA A 350 -0.10 -10.37 -50.86
N GLN A 351 -0.44 -10.93 -49.71
CA GLN A 351 -1.42 -12.02 -49.61
C GLN A 351 -2.85 -11.55 -49.91
N TYR A 352 -3.19 -10.33 -49.48
CA TYR A 352 -4.50 -9.72 -49.64
C TYR A 352 -4.37 -8.34 -50.30
N TRP A 353 -5.32 -7.98 -51.14
CA TRP A 353 -5.46 -6.66 -51.73
C TRP A 353 -6.82 -6.09 -51.36
N LEU A 354 -6.80 -4.88 -50.78
CA LEU A 354 -7.95 -4.26 -50.16
C LEU A 354 -8.21 -2.90 -50.83
N ASP A 355 -9.45 -2.67 -51.24
CA ASP A 355 -9.93 -1.39 -51.74
C ASP A 355 -10.72 -0.65 -50.65
N CYS A 356 -10.28 0.55 -50.34
CA CYS A 356 -10.92 1.50 -49.43
C CYS A 356 -11.30 2.73 -50.26
N GLU A 357 -12.51 2.70 -50.83
CA GLU A 357 -13.09 3.78 -51.64
C GLU A 357 -12.17 4.31 -52.76
N GLY A 358 -11.54 3.39 -53.51
CA GLY A 358 -10.65 3.68 -54.64
C GLY A 358 -9.16 3.68 -54.28
N LYS A 359 -8.81 3.59 -52.99
CA LYS A 359 -7.42 3.41 -52.54
C LYS A 359 -7.14 1.94 -52.33
N ILE A 360 -6.32 1.36 -53.20
CA ILE A 360 -5.92 -0.05 -53.17
C ILE A 360 -4.63 -0.22 -52.37
N VAL A 361 -4.64 -1.12 -51.37
CA VAL A 361 -3.49 -1.45 -50.53
C VAL A 361 -3.30 -2.96 -50.40
N GLY A 362 -2.06 -3.42 -50.56
CA GLY A 362 -1.68 -4.81 -50.33
C GLY A 362 -1.22 -5.07 -48.89
N ALA A 363 -1.69 -6.16 -48.28
CA ALA A 363 -1.32 -6.61 -46.93
C ALA A 363 -1.03 -8.12 -46.88
N ASP A 364 -0.10 -8.51 -46.02
CA ASP A 364 0.21 -9.92 -45.72
C ASP A 364 -0.74 -10.50 -44.68
N SER A 365 -1.18 -9.67 -43.73
CA SER A 365 -2.15 -10.04 -42.71
C SER A 365 -3.17 -8.92 -42.52
N VAL A 366 -4.42 -9.33 -42.27
CA VAL A 366 -5.57 -8.42 -42.14
C VAL A 366 -6.28 -8.69 -40.83
N ILE A 367 -6.51 -7.63 -40.05
CA ILE A 367 -7.10 -7.68 -38.71
C ILE A 367 -8.33 -6.78 -38.70
N PHE A 368 -9.51 -7.35 -38.45
CA PHE A 368 -10.78 -6.62 -38.36
C PHE A 368 -11.25 -6.48 -36.91
N ARG A 369 -11.24 -5.26 -36.39
CA ARG A 369 -11.62 -4.89 -35.01
C ARG A 369 -12.67 -3.77 -35.02
N ARG A 370 -13.82 -4.05 -35.64
CA ARG A 370 -14.97 -3.14 -35.74
C ARG A 370 -15.98 -3.27 -34.58
N GLY A 371 -15.58 -3.95 -33.50
CA GLY A 371 -16.41 -4.21 -32.32
C GLY A 371 -17.25 -5.49 -32.42
N PRO A 372 -17.89 -5.90 -31.31
CA PRO A 372 -18.70 -7.12 -31.25
C PRO A 372 -20.11 -6.93 -31.81
N ASP A 373 -20.73 -8.03 -32.25
CA ASP A 373 -22.12 -8.07 -32.72
C ASP A 373 -23.09 -8.05 -31.53
N ARG A 374 -23.31 -6.85 -30.99
CA ARG A 374 -24.22 -6.61 -29.86
C ARG A 374 -25.66 -7.00 -30.17
N SER A 375 -26.10 -6.81 -31.42
CA SER A 375 -27.45 -7.13 -31.86
C SER A 375 -27.72 -8.63 -31.77
N LYS A 376 -26.79 -9.46 -32.27
CA LYS A 376 -26.87 -10.92 -32.16
C LYS A 376 -26.82 -11.39 -30.70
N ALA A 377 -25.98 -10.77 -29.86
CA ALA A 377 -25.90 -11.12 -28.44
C ALA A 377 -27.18 -10.79 -27.65
N ARG A 378 -27.91 -9.74 -28.06
CA ARG A 378 -29.13 -9.26 -27.39
C ARG A 378 -30.42 -9.82 -27.98
N GLU A 379 -30.37 -10.48 -29.13
CA GLU A 379 -31.54 -10.99 -29.86
C GLU A 379 -32.51 -11.81 -28.98
N PRO A 380 -32.06 -12.73 -28.11
CA PRO A 380 -32.95 -13.51 -27.22
C PRO A 380 -33.73 -12.65 -26.21
N PHE A 381 -33.30 -11.41 -25.99
CA PHE A 381 -33.83 -10.50 -24.97
C PHE A 381 -34.41 -9.22 -25.59
N LYS A 382 -34.57 -9.16 -26.92
CA LYS A 382 -34.96 -7.94 -27.65
C LYS A 382 -36.21 -7.27 -27.11
N ASP A 383 -37.21 -8.05 -26.69
CA ASP A 383 -38.49 -7.53 -26.20
C ASP A 383 -38.29 -6.79 -24.86
N LEU A 384 -37.46 -7.35 -23.97
CA LEU A 384 -37.09 -6.74 -22.68
C LEU A 384 -36.19 -5.52 -22.86
N LEU A 385 -35.33 -5.55 -23.90
CA LEU A 385 -34.36 -4.49 -24.17
C LEU A 385 -34.87 -3.41 -25.14
N SER A 386 -36.15 -3.43 -25.52
CA SER A 386 -36.72 -2.54 -26.53
C SER A 386 -36.55 -1.04 -26.23
N GLN A 387 -36.45 -0.65 -24.96
CA GLN A 387 -36.20 0.73 -24.52
C GLN A 387 -34.78 0.97 -23.98
N PHE A 388 -33.93 -0.07 -23.95
CA PHE A 388 -32.64 -0.04 -23.28
C PHE A 388 -31.75 1.11 -23.76
N GLU A 389 -31.58 1.28 -25.07
CA GLU A 389 -30.68 2.32 -25.61
C GLU A 389 -31.12 3.74 -25.23
N ALA A 390 -32.43 4.00 -25.27
CA ALA A 390 -32.98 5.30 -24.90
C ALA A 390 -32.85 5.59 -23.41
N GLU A 391 -33.05 4.59 -22.55
CA GLU A 391 -32.88 4.73 -21.10
C GLU A 391 -31.39 4.81 -20.71
N HIS A 392 -30.54 4.02 -21.35
CA HIS A 392 -29.10 4.03 -21.12
C HIS A 392 -28.51 5.39 -21.50
N GLN A 393 -28.91 5.98 -22.63
CA GLN A 393 -28.46 7.31 -23.01
C GLN A 393 -28.88 8.37 -21.98
N LYS A 394 -30.14 8.35 -21.51
CA LYS A 394 -30.58 9.25 -20.44
C LYS A 394 -29.77 9.09 -19.15
N TRP A 395 -29.39 7.86 -18.82
CA TRP A 395 -28.53 7.57 -17.68
C TRP A 395 -27.12 8.14 -17.87
N LEU A 396 -26.51 7.94 -19.04
CA LEU A 396 -25.21 8.54 -19.37
C LEU A 396 -25.26 10.08 -19.30
N ASP A 397 -26.32 10.70 -19.84
CA ASP A 397 -26.49 12.16 -19.81
C ASP A 397 -26.65 12.69 -18.37
N LEU A 398 -27.29 11.93 -17.49
CA LEU A 398 -27.52 12.31 -16.10
C LEU A 398 -26.24 12.25 -15.25
N TYR A 399 -25.40 11.23 -15.48
CA TYR A 399 -24.26 10.93 -14.61
C TYR A 399 -22.90 11.35 -15.22
N GLY A 400 -22.85 11.65 -16.52
CA GLY A 400 -21.68 12.21 -17.19
C GLY A 400 -20.40 11.40 -16.94
N ASP A 401 -19.32 12.10 -16.60
CA ASP A 401 -17.99 11.50 -16.42
C ASP A 401 -17.96 10.42 -15.31
N SER A 402 -18.91 10.41 -14.36
CA SER A 402 -18.98 9.38 -13.33
C SER A 402 -19.32 7.98 -13.86
N THR A 403 -19.76 7.87 -15.13
CA THR A 403 -20.08 6.59 -15.78
C THR A 403 -18.91 6.00 -16.55
N LEU A 404 -17.81 6.73 -16.73
CA LEU A 404 -16.69 6.32 -17.58
C LEU A 404 -15.97 5.09 -17.01
N ILE A 405 -15.65 5.14 -15.72
CA ILE A 405 -14.94 4.06 -15.02
C ILE A 405 -15.70 3.77 -13.73
N PRO A 406 -16.50 2.69 -13.69
CA PRO A 406 -17.35 2.41 -12.54
C PRO A 406 -16.52 1.98 -11.33
N LYS A 407 -16.41 2.84 -10.32
CA LYS A 407 -15.77 2.53 -9.04
C LYS A 407 -16.80 1.96 -8.04
N LEU A 408 -16.35 1.03 -7.19
CA LEU A 408 -17.17 0.52 -6.10
C LEU A 408 -17.25 1.58 -4.99
N ALA A 409 -18.46 2.06 -4.67
CA ALA A 409 -18.63 3.05 -3.61
C ALA A 409 -18.12 2.51 -2.25
N PRO A 410 -17.47 3.34 -1.41
CA PRO A 410 -16.91 2.91 -0.12
C PRO A 410 -17.92 2.16 0.76
N ALA A 411 -19.17 2.65 0.85
CA ALA A 411 -20.22 1.99 1.63
C ALA A 411 -20.57 0.58 1.12
N ALA A 412 -20.58 0.39 -0.21
CA ALA A 412 -20.83 -0.93 -0.79
C ALA A 412 -19.62 -1.86 -0.57
N ARG A 413 -18.40 -1.34 -0.69
CA ARG A 413 -17.15 -2.06 -0.41
C ARG A 413 -17.13 -2.58 1.01
N SER A 414 -17.21 -1.70 2.02
CA SER A 414 -17.16 -2.10 3.43
C SER A 414 -18.26 -3.09 3.78
N TYR A 415 -19.46 -2.92 3.22
CA TYR A 415 -20.56 -3.86 3.42
C TYR A 415 -20.23 -5.26 2.89
N PHE A 416 -19.69 -5.38 1.67
CA PHE A 416 -19.34 -6.67 1.10
C PHE A 416 -18.14 -7.33 1.80
N GLU A 417 -17.16 -6.55 2.25
CA GLU A 417 -16.05 -7.05 3.07
C GLU A 417 -16.55 -7.62 4.40
N GLU A 418 -17.47 -6.92 5.07
CA GLU A 418 -18.10 -7.40 6.29
C GLU A 418 -18.88 -8.69 6.05
N GLN A 419 -19.68 -8.75 4.98
CA GLN A 419 -20.44 -9.97 4.64
C GLN A 419 -19.54 -11.12 4.24
N ALA A 420 -18.47 -10.87 3.45
CA ALA A 420 -17.49 -11.89 3.07
C ALA A 420 -16.81 -12.48 4.31
N ARG A 421 -16.41 -11.62 5.27
CA ARG A 421 -15.83 -12.02 6.56
C ARG A 421 -16.83 -12.81 7.41
N ALA A 422 -18.06 -12.32 7.55
CA ALA A 422 -19.10 -12.96 8.34
C ALA A 422 -19.47 -14.36 7.80
N LYS A 423 -19.47 -14.54 6.47
CA LYS A 423 -19.73 -15.82 5.81
C LYS A 423 -18.48 -16.70 5.67
N GLN A 424 -17.32 -16.18 6.08
CA GLN A 424 -16.02 -16.85 5.99
C GLN A 424 -15.74 -17.32 4.56
N LEU A 425 -15.79 -16.39 3.61
CA LEU A 425 -15.36 -16.70 2.26
C LEU A 425 -13.87 -17.07 2.24
N PRO A 426 -13.47 -17.97 1.34
CA PRO A 426 -12.06 -18.20 1.08
C PRO A 426 -11.43 -16.88 0.59
N LEU A 427 -10.14 -16.70 0.89
CA LEU A 427 -9.37 -15.60 0.33
C LEU A 427 -9.27 -15.75 -1.18
N ALA A 428 -8.94 -14.67 -1.88
CA ALA A 428 -8.63 -14.75 -3.30
C ALA A 428 -7.40 -15.64 -3.55
N TYR A 429 -7.37 -16.33 -4.69
CA TYR A 429 -6.34 -17.30 -5.05
C TYR A 429 -4.92 -16.72 -4.94
N HIS A 430 -4.73 -15.47 -5.35
CA HIS A 430 -3.43 -14.80 -5.29
C HIS A 430 -2.98 -14.54 -3.85
N GLU A 431 -3.90 -14.27 -2.93
CA GLU A 431 -3.60 -14.12 -1.50
C GLU A 431 -3.31 -15.46 -0.84
N GLN A 432 -3.99 -16.53 -1.25
CA GLN A 432 -3.67 -17.89 -0.79
C GLN A 432 -2.24 -18.25 -1.21
N ALA A 433 -1.90 -18.03 -2.49
CA ALA A 433 -0.55 -18.26 -3.01
C ALA A 433 0.52 -17.40 -2.30
N ALA A 434 0.19 -16.14 -1.94
CA ALA A 434 1.08 -15.28 -1.15
C ALA A 434 1.22 -15.74 0.31
N ARG A 435 0.14 -16.23 0.94
CA ARG A 435 0.19 -16.79 2.30
C ARG A 435 1.00 -18.08 2.37
N ASP A 436 0.91 -18.90 1.33
CA ASP A 436 1.73 -20.11 1.19
C ASP A 436 3.22 -19.76 0.99
N ALA A 437 3.52 -18.53 0.55
CA ALA A 437 4.86 -17.95 0.43
C ALA A 437 5.16 -16.96 1.58
N ILE A 438 5.30 -17.43 2.83
CA ILE A 438 5.68 -16.65 4.05
C ILE A 438 5.16 -15.19 4.01
N ALA A 439 3.91 -14.98 4.43
CA ALA A 439 3.21 -13.69 4.33
C ALA A 439 4.05 -12.50 4.84
N VAL A 440 4.55 -11.70 3.90
CA VAL A 440 5.13 -10.38 4.15
C VAL A 440 4.00 -9.37 4.09
N GLU A 441 3.74 -8.69 5.19
CA GLU A 441 2.89 -7.50 5.21
C GLU A 441 3.62 -6.37 4.49
N THR A 442 2.90 -5.57 3.70
CA THR A 442 3.53 -4.48 2.95
C THR A 442 2.68 -3.23 3.07
N ILE A 443 3.31 -2.10 3.40
CA ILE A 443 2.68 -0.78 3.40
C ILE A 443 3.44 0.17 2.47
N GLN A 444 2.75 1.12 1.86
CA GLN A 444 3.34 2.27 1.20
C GLN A 444 2.93 3.55 1.92
N VAL A 445 3.92 4.42 2.09
CA VAL A 445 3.75 5.75 2.69
C VAL A 445 4.27 6.78 1.70
N ARG A 446 3.42 7.74 1.31
CA ARG A 446 3.73 8.75 0.30
C ARG A 446 3.27 10.14 0.72
N PRO A 447 4.14 11.17 0.69
CA PRO A 447 3.72 12.56 0.88
C PRO A 447 2.82 13.03 -0.28
N VAL A 448 1.67 13.64 0.03
CA VAL A 448 0.74 14.19 -0.96
C VAL A 448 0.19 15.53 -0.46
N GLY A 449 0.69 16.64 -0.99
CA GLY A 449 0.16 17.97 -0.70
C GLY A 449 0.16 18.37 0.79
N GLY A 450 1.17 17.95 1.55
CA GLY A 450 1.28 18.15 3.00
C GLY A 450 0.58 17.09 3.87
N ASN A 451 -0.17 16.18 3.24
CA ASN A 451 -0.72 14.97 3.87
C ASN A 451 0.15 13.75 3.56
N ILE A 452 -0.22 12.61 4.13
CA ILE A 452 0.37 11.30 3.83
C ILE A 452 -0.71 10.41 3.21
N ARG A 453 -0.44 9.85 2.03
CA ARG A 453 -1.14 8.64 1.58
C ARG A 453 -0.53 7.45 2.29
N TRP A 454 -1.40 6.67 2.91
CA TRP A 454 -1.11 5.37 3.48
C TRP A 454 -1.87 4.31 2.69
N SER A 455 -1.20 3.24 2.29
CA SER A 455 -1.85 2.10 1.63
C SER A 455 -1.10 0.80 1.94
N GLY A 456 -1.73 -0.35 1.69
CA GLY A 456 -1.15 -1.67 1.89
C GLY A 456 -1.99 -2.60 2.75
N THR A 457 -1.38 -3.67 3.25
CA THR A 457 -2.09 -4.75 3.97
C THR A 457 -2.34 -4.47 5.44
N MET A 458 -1.74 -3.40 5.98
CA MET A 458 -1.81 -3.02 7.40
C MET A 458 -2.25 -1.57 7.53
N ARG A 459 -3.19 -1.29 8.45
CA ARG A 459 -3.62 0.10 8.73
C ARG A 459 -2.61 0.83 9.62
N ALA A 460 -2.54 2.15 9.50
CA ALA A 460 -1.68 2.99 10.33
C ALA A 460 -1.82 2.75 11.84
N ALA A 461 -3.04 2.55 12.35
CA ALA A 461 -3.28 2.28 13.77
C ALA A 461 -2.75 0.91 14.24
N GLU A 462 -2.48 -0.01 13.31
CA GLU A 462 -2.05 -1.38 13.59
C GLU A 462 -0.52 -1.53 13.54
N ILE A 463 0.23 -0.48 13.16
CA ILE A 463 1.68 -0.58 12.88
C ILE A 463 2.52 -1.09 14.07
N ALA A 464 2.08 -0.85 15.30
CA ALA A 464 2.76 -1.36 16.49
C ALA A 464 2.80 -2.90 16.56
N SER A 465 1.92 -3.59 15.82
CA SER A 465 1.91 -5.05 15.72
C SER A 465 3.20 -5.62 15.07
N ALA A 466 3.94 -4.80 14.30
CA ALA A 466 5.25 -5.14 13.75
C ALA A 466 6.29 -5.49 14.84
N TRP A 467 6.09 -5.01 16.07
CA TRP A 467 6.96 -5.31 17.22
C TRP A 467 6.53 -6.55 18.02
N SER A 468 5.43 -7.20 17.64
CA SER A 468 4.90 -8.35 18.38
C SER A 468 5.80 -9.59 18.28
N VAL A 469 5.71 -10.48 19.28
CA VAL A 469 6.54 -11.69 19.39
C VAL A 469 6.29 -12.69 18.26
N GLN A 470 5.10 -12.66 17.65
CA GLN A 470 4.77 -13.49 16.49
C GLN A 470 5.47 -13.02 15.19
N GLY A 471 6.00 -11.79 15.18
CA GLY A 471 6.87 -11.25 14.13
C GLY A 471 6.20 -11.23 12.76
N HIS A 472 5.43 -10.20 12.47
CA HIS A 472 5.04 -9.91 11.08
C HIS A 472 6.28 -9.45 10.32
N HIS A 473 6.53 -10.03 9.16
CA HIS A 473 7.49 -9.46 8.22
C HIS A 473 6.82 -8.23 7.62
N LEU A 474 7.42 -7.05 7.77
CA LEU A 474 6.85 -5.79 7.29
C LEU A 474 7.80 -5.09 6.31
N ASP A 475 7.34 -4.89 5.09
CA ASP A 475 8.02 -4.07 4.09
C ASP A 475 7.38 -2.67 4.06
N ILE A 476 8.18 -1.62 4.29
CA ILE A 476 7.72 -0.23 4.27
C ILE A 476 8.23 0.46 3.01
N VAL A 477 7.35 0.72 2.05
CA VAL A 477 7.68 1.35 0.77
C VAL A 477 7.61 2.87 0.90
N CYS A 478 8.74 3.52 0.65
CA CYS A 478 8.88 4.97 0.71
C CYS A 478 9.46 5.49 -0.62
N PRO A 479 8.62 5.79 -1.62
CA PRO A 479 9.09 6.16 -2.96
C PRO A 479 9.78 7.53 -3.04
N ASP A 480 9.57 8.41 -2.06
CA ASP A 480 10.05 9.79 -2.08
C ASP A 480 11.27 9.99 -1.14
N MET A 481 11.83 11.20 -1.08
CA MET A 481 13.05 11.49 -0.31
C MET A 481 12.73 11.69 1.18
N PRO A 482 13.59 11.31 2.15
CA PRO A 482 13.30 11.46 3.58
C PRO A 482 12.88 12.87 4.00
N THR A 483 13.43 13.90 3.34
CA THR A 483 13.10 15.32 3.58
C THR A 483 11.65 15.67 3.23
N GLU A 484 11.04 14.96 2.29
CA GLU A 484 9.65 15.18 1.86
C GLU A 484 8.64 14.58 2.84
N TYR A 485 9.06 13.62 3.66
CA TYR A 485 8.25 13.00 4.71
C TYR A 485 8.19 13.82 6.01
N GLY A 486 9.13 14.74 6.24
CA GLY A 486 9.24 15.47 7.50
C GLY A 486 9.39 14.52 8.70
N GLN A 487 8.62 14.74 9.77
CA GLN A 487 8.64 13.88 10.97
C GLN A 487 8.19 12.44 10.71
N MET A 488 7.46 12.20 9.62
CA MET A 488 7.02 10.85 9.25
C MET A 488 8.21 9.93 8.96
N ALA A 489 9.30 10.44 8.38
CA ALA A 489 10.51 9.64 8.15
C ALA A 489 11.05 9.07 9.47
N SER A 490 11.17 9.90 10.51
CA SER A 490 11.63 9.45 11.84
C SER A 490 10.69 8.41 12.46
N ALA A 491 9.37 8.58 12.30
CA ALA A 491 8.39 7.61 12.78
C ALA A 491 8.54 6.24 12.08
N LEU A 492 8.76 6.21 10.77
CA LEU A 492 8.99 4.97 10.01
C LEU A 492 10.32 4.30 10.37
N VAL A 493 11.39 5.09 10.50
CA VAL A 493 12.70 4.58 10.96
C VAL A 493 12.57 3.95 12.35
N ARG A 494 11.84 4.59 13.27
CA ARG A 494 11.57 4.05 14.60
C ARG A 494 10.89 2.68 14.53
N VAL A 495 9.86 2.52 13.70
CA VAL A 495 9.18 1.22 13.51
C VAL A 495 10.17 0.17 13.02
N ALA A 496 10.88 0.47 11.93
CA ALA A 496 11.76 -0.48 11.26
C ALA A 496 12.95 -0.91 12.13
N THR A 497 13.57 0.04 12.86
CA THR A 497 14.72 -0.21 13.75
C THR A 497 14.44 -1.22 14.84
N HIS A 498 13.20 -1.27 15.32
CA HIS A 498 12.81 -2.11 16.45
C HIS A 498 11.98 -3.33 16.05
N ALA A 499 11.57 -3.43 14.79
CA ALA A 499 10.91 -4.61 14.26
C ALA A 499 11.95 -5.70 13.95
N LYS A 500 11.58 -6.97 14.20
CA LYS A 500 12.51 -8.10 14.01
C LYS A 500 12.73 -8.44 12.54
N TYR A 501 11.70 -8.26 11.72
CA TYR A 501 11.69 -8.55 10.29
C TYR A 501 11.05 -7.36 9.58
N CYS A 502 11.83 -6.32 9.32
CA CYS A 502 11.34 -5.14 8.62
C CYS A 502 12.45 -4.54 7.77
N LYS A 503 12.07 -4.07 6.58
CA LYS A 503 12.94 -3.31 5.69
C LYS A 503 12.22 -2.10 5.12
N ILE A 504 13.00 -1.09 4.78
CA ILE A 504 12.54 0.10 4.08
C ILE A 504 12.89 -0.06 2.60
N ILE A 505 11.89 0.06 1.75
CA ILE A 505 12.06 -0.05 0.30
C ILE A 505 11.96 1.34 -0.30
N ALA A 506 13.11 1.90 -0.65
CA ALA A 506 13.30 3.29 -1.02
C ALA A 506 14.65 3.48 -1.72
N ASP A 507 14.93 4.67 -2.27
CA ASP A 507 16.26 4.96 -2.82
C ASP A 507 17.36 4.86 -1.73
N PRO A 508 18.24 3.84 -1.80
CA PRO A 508 19.21 3.61 -0.74
C PRO A 508 20.24 4.73 -0.59
N ARG A 509 20.45 5.54 -1.64
CA ARG A 509 21.42 6.66 -1.59
C ARG A 509 21.02 7.76 -0.62
N HIS A 510 19.73 8.00 -0.48
CA HIS A 510 19.21 9.10 0.34
C HIS A 510 18.70 8.61 1.69
N TRP A 511 18.20 7.38 1.76
CA TRP A 511 17.63 6.82 2.98
C TRP A 511 18.68 6.25 3.95
N ARG A 512 19.80 5.66 3.48
CA ARG A 512 20.79 5.05 4.39
C ARG A 512 21.41 6.04 5.36
N ASP A 513 21.96 7.16 4.87
CA ASP A 513 22.56 8.19 5.72
C ASP A 513 21.56 8.74 6.75
N TYR A 514 20.29 8.89 6.35
CA TYR A 514 19.22 9.35 7.24
C TYR A 514 18.94 8.33 8.35
N VAL A 515 18.84 7.05 7.99
CA VAL A 515 18.58 5.93 8.90
C VAL A 515 19.76 5.73 9.86
N GLU A 516 20.99 5.64 9.36
CA GLU A 516 22.20 5.38 10.15
C GLU A 516 22.41 6.46 11.21
N ARG A 517 22.25 7.74 10.83
CA ARG A 517 22.33 8.89 11.76
C ARG A 517 21.36 8.79 12.94
N LEU A 518 20.18 8.21 12.73
CA LEU A 518 19.16 8.05 13.78
C LEU A 518 19.30 6.73 14.57
N THR A 519 20.19 5.83 14.16
CA THR A 519 20.25 4.44 14.66
C THR A 519 21.67 4.00 15.01
N SER A 520 22.46 3.48 14.06
CA SER A 520 23.80 2.95 14.29
C SER A 520 24.82 4.02 14.69
N ASP A 521 24.67 5.22 14.14
CA ASP A 521 25.58 6.35 14.33
C ASP A 521 25.05 7.35 15.38
N SER A 522 24.03 6.91 16.13
CA SER A 522 23.42 7.64 17.22
C SER A 522 24.46 8.02 18.29
N LEU A 523 24.53 9.32 18.62
CA LEU A 523 25.42 9.83 19.67
C LEU A 523 24.91 9.58 21.11
N HIS A 524 23.73 8.99 21.27
CA HIS A 524 23.09 8.81 22.60
C HIS A 524 22.79 7.36 22.97
N ALA A 525 22.98 6.42 22.05
CA ALA A 525 22.54 5.03 22.21
C ALA A 525 23.42 4.07 21.42
N GLU A 526 23.73 2.92 22.02
CA GLU A 526 24.55 1.86 21.43
C GLU A 526 23.72 0.61 21.06
N GLY A 527 24.19 -0.20 20.13
CA GLY A 527 23.57 -1.50 19.84
C GLY A 527 22.18 -1.41 19.19
N LEU A 528 21.86 -0.30 18.54
CA LEU A 528 20.77 -0.21 17.58
C LEU A 528 21.28 -0.63 16.20
N THR A 529 20.56 -1.55 15.56
CA THR A 529 20.86 -1.94 14.19
C THR A 529 20.07 -1.03 13.25
N ALA A 530 20.75 -0.42 12.28
CA ALA A 530 20.07 0.29 11.20
C ALA A 530 19.18 -0.69 10.40
N PRO A 531 17.89 -0.38 10.18
CA PRO A 531 17.04 -1.18 9.33
C PRO A 531 17.61 -1.26 7.90
N GLU A 532 17.37 -2.39 7.24
CA GLU A 532 17.81 -2.60 5.87
C GLU A 532 17.06 -1.66 4.91
N VAL A 533 17.81 -1.04 3.99
CA VAL A 533 17.28 -0.15 2.95
C VAL A 533 17.61 -0.72 1.58
N GLU A 534 16.59 -1.17 0.86
CA GLU A 534 16.70 -1.79 -0.47
C GLU A 534 15.98 -0.97 -1.53
N ASP A 535 16.51 -1.00 -2.75
CA ASP A 535 15.81 -0.54 -3.95
C ASP A 535 14.97 -1.69 -4.51
N GLY A 536 13.73 -1.44 -4.94
CA GLY A 536 12.91 -2.47 -5.54
C GLY A 536 11.41 -2.16 -5.65
N VAL A 537 10.75 -2.96 -6.48
CA VAL A 537 9.28 -3.02 -6.59
C VAL A 537 8.80 -4.16 -5.70
N VAL A 538 7.99 -3.83 -4.71
CA VAL A 538 7.41 -4.78 -3.76
C VAL A 538 6.06 -5.24 -4.28
N GLY A 539 5.41 -6.18 -3.58
CA GLY A 539 4.06 -6.62 -3.88
C GLY A 539 3.03 -5.47 -3.91
N PRO A 540 1.74 -5.80 -3.97
CA PRO A 540 0.68 -4.80 -4.13
C PRO A 540 0.57 -3.90 -2.89
N VAL A 541 0.99 -2.64 -3.05
CA VAL A 541 1.12 -1.67 -1.95
C VAL A 541 0.08 -0.54 -1.95
N ASN A 542 -0.79 -0.51 -2.95
CA ASN A 542 -1.80 0.54 -3.10
C ASN A 542 -3.18 0.14 -2.57
N ARG A 543 -3.31 -1.04 -1.95
CA ARG A 543 -4.52 -1.53 -1.28
C ARG A 543 -5.04 -0.54 -0.24
N ASP A 544 -6.36 -0.35 -0.18
CA ASP A 544 -7.06 0.49 0.81
C ASP A 544 -6.39 1.86 1.07
N PRO A 545 -6.24 2.73 0.05
CA PRO A 545 -5.51 3.97 0.22
C PRO A 545 -6.30 5.00 1.02
N ASP A 546 -5.70 5.49 2.10
CA ASP A 546 -6.20 6.57 2.93
C ASP A 546 -5.28 7.79 2.82
N ILE A 547 -5.88 8.99 2.69
CA ILE A 547 -5.15 10.26 2.79
C ILE A 547 -5.36 10.81 4.20
N LEU A 548 -4.26 10.91 4.95
CA LEU A 548 -4.26 11.25 6.36
C LEU A 548 -3.44 12.52 6.60
N ASP A 549 -3.87 13.34 7.56
CA ASP A 549 -3.09 14.47 8.04
C ASP A 549 -1.76 13.98 8.60
N ALA A 550 -0.65 14.54 8.09
CA ALA A 550 0.70 14.06 8.39
C ALA A 550 1.00 14.15 9.90
N ASP A 551 0.68 15.28 10.52
CA ASP A 551 0.95 15.53 11.93
C ASP A 551 0.12 14.63 12.84
N GLN A 552 -1.16 14.43 12.51
CA GLN A 552 -2.04 13.51 13.25
C GLN A 552 -1.57 12.06 13.12
N LEU A 553 -1.11 11.66 11.93
CA LEU A 553 -0.61 10.31 11.69
C LEU A 553 0.68 10.04 12.48
N VAL A 554 1.65 10.95 12.45
CA VAL A 554 2.89 10.85 13.24
C VAL A 554 2.58 10.71 14.73
N ARG A 555 1.66 11.54 15.26
CA ARG A 555 1.21 11.43 16.66
C ARG A 555 0.56 10.08 16.96
N THR A 556 -0.26 9.56 16.05
CA THR A 556 -0.95 8.27 16.20
C THR A 556 0.05 7.12 16.26
N ILE A 557 1.04 7.12 15.37
CA ILE A 557 2.09 6.09 15.33
C ILE A 557 2.91 6.14 16.61
N HIS A 558 3.46 7.31 16.98
CA HIS A 558 4.25 7.42 18.21
C HIS A 558 3.45 7.06 19.47
N TYR A 559 2.18 7.43 19.54
CA TYR A 559 1.30 7.05 20.64
C TYR A 559 1.21 5.52 20.79
N ALA A 560 0.95 4.81 19.69
CA ALA A 560 0.81 3.35 19.67
C ALA A 560 2.13 2.64 20.01
N LEU A 561 3.26 3.14 19.51
CA LEU A 561 4.59 2.60 19.83
C LEU A 561 4.98 2.83 21.29
N ASP A 562 4.69 4.02 21.85
CA ASP A 562 4.95 4.34 23.26
C ASP A 562 4.07 3.49 24.19
N GLU A 563 2.80 3.25 23.81
CA GLU A 563 1.89 2.36 24.53
C GLU A 563 2.41 0.93 24.57
N PHE A 564 2.83 0.38 23.42
CA PHE A 564 3.43 -0.95 23.33
C PHE A 564 4.63 -1.12 24.27
N VAL A 565 5.54 -0.14 24.28
CA VAL A 565 6.73 -0.16 25.14
C VAL A 565 6.34 -0.07 26.62
N MET A 566 5.40 0.81 26.96
CA MET A 566 4.93 0.98 28.34
C MET A 566 4.23 -0.28 28.87
N GLU A 567 3.45 -0.97 28.05
CA GLU A 567 2.87 -2.27 28.40
C GLU A 567 3.94 -3.34 28.63
N ALA A 568 5.00 -3.35 27.81
CA ALA A 568 6.11 -4.29 27.98
C ALA A 568 6.89 -4.01 29.28
N ILE A 569 7.09 -2.74 29.63
CA ILE A 569 7.69 -2.31 30.90
C ILE A 569 6.80 -2.73 32.07
N ASP A 570 5.50 -2.42 32.01
CA ASP A 570 4.52 -2.74 33.05
C ASP A 570 4.46 -4.24 33.34
N ARG A 571 4.35 -5.05 32.29
CA ARG A 571 4.34 -6.51 32.41
C ARG A 571 5.59 -7.04 33.11
N HIS A 572 6.77 -6.49 32.81
CA HIS A 572 8.03 -6.90 33.43
C HIS A 572 8.14 -6.41 34.88
N ILE A 573 7.79 -5.15 35.15
CA ILE A 573 7.88 -4.55 36.49
C ILE A 573 6.86 -5.18 37.44
N GLU A 574 5.60 -5.38 37.05
CA GLU A 574 4.61 -6.04 37.91
C GLU A 574 5.03 -7.48 38.26
N ASP A 575 5.52 -8.27 37.30
CA ASP A 575 6.02 -9.63 37.57
C ASP A 575 7.24 -9.63 38.49
N TYR A 576 8.17 -8.69 38.29
CA TYR A 576 9.34 -8.53 39.17
C TYR A 576 8.94 -8.13 40.59
N LEU A 577 8.04 -7.16 40.75
CA LEU A 577 7.62 -6.68 42.06
C LEU A 577 6.83 -7.74 42.84
N LEU A 578 5.99 -8.51 42.15
CA LEU A 578 5.21 -9.60 42.73
C LEU A 578 6.05 -10.83 43.08
N HIS A 579 6.84 -11.32 42.12
CA HIS A 579 7.42 -12.67 42.17
C HIS A 579 8.96 -12.67 42.25
N ALA A 580 9.60 -11.50 42.21
CA ALA A 580 11.06 -11.35 42.09
C ALA A 580 11.64 -12.03 40.84
N ARG A 581 10.82 -12.21 39.79
CA ARG A 581 11.24 -12.79 38.51
C ARG A 581 11.80 -11.69 37.62
N ASP A 582 13.03 -11.87 37.15
CA ASP A 582 13.69 -10.93 36.22
C ASP A 582 14.17 -11.67 34.96
N PRO A 583 13.24 -12.11 34.08
CA PRO A 583 13.59 -12.84 32.87
C PRO A 583 14.51 -12.00 31.96
N GLY A 584 15.67 -12.56 31.60
CA GLY A 584 16.69 -11.83 30.84
C GLY A 584 17.50 -10.82 31.65
N ARG A 585 17.36 -10.80 32.99
CA ARG A 585 18.10 -9.90 33.91
C ARG A 585 17.97 -8.42 33.54
N LYS A 586 16.76 -7.97 33.16
CA LYS A 586 16.53 -6.60 32.69
C LYS A 586 16.69 -5.59 33.84
N VAL A 587 16.16 -5.90 35.03
CA VAL A 587 16.38 -5.09 36.23
C VAL A 587 17.85 -5.14 36.63
N GLY A 588 18.42 -6.34 36.73
CA GLY A 588 19.86 -6.52 36.90
C GLY A 588 20.39 -6.24 38.30
N PHE A 589 19.54 -6.12 39.32
CA PHE A 589 19.87 -6.10 40.74
C PHE A 589 18.77 -6.74 41.60
N VAL A 590 19.08 -7.06 42.87
CA VAL A 590 18.15 -7.69 43.81
C VAL A 590 17.52 -6.63 44.71
N THR A 591 16.19 -6.64 44.80
CA THR A 591 15.41 -5.74 45.66
C THR A 591 14.83 -6.53 46.83
N ALA A 592 14.87 -6.00 48.06
CA ALA A 592 14.24 -6.64 49.22
C ALA A 592 12.71 -6.75 49.08
N ALA A 593 12.09 -7.74 49.73
CA ALA A 593 10.66 -8.02 49.56
C ALA A 593 9.75 -6.89 50.10
N ASP A 594 10.12 -6.27 51.21
CA ASP A 594 9.41 -5.13 51.80
C ASP A 594 9.48 -3.88 50.89
N LEU A 595 10.65 -3.63 50.28
CA LEU A 595 10.84 -2.55 49.32
C LEU A 595 10.02 -2.78 48.04
N ARG A 596 10.01 -3.99 47.47
CA ARG A 596 9.12 -4.33 46.34
C ARG A 596 7.65 -4.09 46.69
N GLY A 597 7.25 -4.43 47.92
CA GLY A 597 5.92 -4.14 48.46
C GLY A 597 5.56 -2.66 48.45
N LYS A 598 6.51 -1.75 48.72
CA LYS A 598 6.33 -0.29 48.64
C LYS A 598 6.41 0.26 47.21
N MET A 599 7.27 -0.29 46.37
CA MET A 599 7.42 0.13 44.97
C MET A 599 6.15 -0.12 44.16
N ARG A 600 5.46 -1.23 44.40
CA ARG A 600 4.28 -1.64 43.62
C ARG A 600 3.12 -0.64 43.59
N PRO A 601 2.61 -0.11 44.73
CA PRO A 601 1.57 0.92 44.68
C PRO A 601 2.01 2.20 43.97
N ILE A 602 3.29 2.60 44.11
CA ILE A 602 3.85 3.76 43.41
C ILE A 602 3.87 3.52 41.90
N TRP A 603 4.31 2.33 41.46
CA TRP A 603 4.31 1.97 40.05
C TRP A 603 2.92 2.05 39.43
N ARG A 604 1.91 1.50 40.12
CA ARG A 604 0.51 1.57 39.65
C ARG A 604 0.01 3.01 39.51
N GLN A 605 0.42 3.90 40.40
CA GLN A 605 0.11 5.33 40.29
C GLN A 605 0.81 5.98 39.10
N TRP A 606 2.09 5.67 38.88
CA TRP A 606 2.86 6.17 37.74
C TRP A 606 2.26 5.65 36.42
N LYS A 607 1.97 4.36 36.33
CA LYS A 607 1.32 3.73 35.17
C LYS A 607 -0.02 4.39 34.85
N ALA A 608 -0.87 4.60 35.85
CA ALA A 608 -2.14 5.31 35.65
C ALA A 608 -1.94 6.76 35.16
N SER A 609 -0.86 7.43 35.57
CA SER A 609 -0.51 8.77 35.07
C SER A 609 -0.05 8.74 33.61
N PHE A 610 0.75 7.74 33.22
CA PHE A 610 1.18 7.53 31.83
C PHE A 610 0.03 7.11 30.89
N ASP A 611 -0.99 6.44 31.42
CA ASP A 611 -2.20 6.08 30.67
C ASP A 611 -3.11 7.30 30.46
N ALA A 612 -3.12 8.23 31.42
CA ALA A 612 -3.90 9.46 31.35
C ALA A 612 -3.24 10.58 30.52
N ASP A 613 -1.90 10.61 30.41
CA ASP A 613 -1.14 11.64 29.70
C ASP A 613 -0.08 11.02 28.77
N ALA A 614 -0.41 10.99 27.48
CA ALA A 614 0.48 10.49 26.43
C ALA A 614 1.77 11.31 26.26
N LEU A 615 1.72 12.63 26.50
CA LEU A 615 2.91 13.49 26.42
C LEU A 615 3.86 13.20 27.57
N MET A 616 3.32 13.00 28.78
CA MET A 616 4.09 12.55 29.93
C MET A 616 4.76 11.19 29.68
N ARG A 617 4.01 10.24 29.11
CA ARG A 617 4.54 8.93 28.73
C ARG A 617 5.70 9.05 27.73
N SER A 618 5.47 9.76 26.63
CA SER A 618 6.47 9.93 25.57
C SER A 618 7.75 10.61 26.08
N ARG A 619 7.59 11.66 26.89
CA ARG A 619 8.70 12.38 27.52
C ARG A 619 9.48 11.50 28.49
N PHE A 620 8.79 10.76 29.36
CA PHE A 620 9.45 9.87 30.32
C PHE A 620 10.30 8.81 29.61
N LEU A 621 9.73 8.16 28.58
CA LEU A 621 10.43 7.15 27.78
C LEU A 621 11.63 7.74 27.02
N SER A 622 11.46 8.92 26.40
CA SER A 622 12.52 9.58 25.62
C SER A 622 13.69 10.00 26.50
N LEU A 623 13.41 10.63 27.66
CA LEU A 623 14.46 11.08 28.59
C LEU A 623 15.13 9.93 29.36
N LEU A 624 14.51 8.74 29.38
CA LEU A 624 15.18 7.53 29.84
C LEU A 624 16.29 7.07 28.88
N VAL A 625 16.18 7.30 27.57
CA VAL A 625 17.18 6.82 26.59
C VAL A 625 18.01 7.94 25.97
N CYS A 626 17.72 9.19 26.30
CA CYS A 626 18.46 10.37 25.87
C CYS A 626 18.61 11.37 27.03
N ALA A 627 19.80 11.94 27.22
CA ALA A 627 20.06 12.90 28.29
C ALA A 627 19.59 14.33 27.96
N HIS A 628 19.45 14.67 26.67
CA HIS A 628 19.06 16.00 26.22
C HIS A 628 17.57 16.26 26.40
N ASP A 629 17.26 17.45 26.93
CA ASP A 629 15.90 17.92 27.19
C ASP A 629 15.68 19.30 26.54
N ASP A 630 15.77 19.30 25.22
CA ASP A 630 15.51 20.44 24.32
C ASP A 630 14.63 19.98 23.15
N ASP A 631 14.18 20.92 22.33
CA ASP A 631 13.26 20.65 21.22
C ASP A 631 13.94 19.96 20.02
N GLU A 632 15.25 20.17 19.85
CA GLU A 632 16.01 19.61 18.72
C GLU A 632 16.23 18.11 18.90
N SER A 633 16.35 17.65 20.15
CA SER A 633 16.64 16.26 20.49
C SER A 633 15.40 15.36 20.59
N VAL A 634 14.19 15.92 20.59
CA VAL A 634 12.94 15.14 20.83
C VAL A 634 12.73 14.05 19.79
N GLU A 635 12.87 14.40 18.52
CA GLU A 635 12.61 13.47 17.40
C GLU A 635 13.61 12.33 17.41
N PHE A 636 14.88 12.64 17.63
CA PHE A 636 15.93 11.65 17.77
C PHE A 636 15.68 10.72 18.96
N ALA A 637 15.38 11.29 20.14
CA ALA A 637 15.14 10.53 21.35
C ALA A 637 13.95 9.56 21.21
N ARG A 638 12.90 9.96 20.46
CA ARG A 638 11.77 9.09 20.15
C ARG A 638 12.19 7.86 19.33
N VAL A 639 13.06 8.01 18.34
CA VAL A 639 13.53 6.88 17.51
C VAL A 639 14.23 5.82 18.35
N LEU A 640 14.93 6.22 19.42
CA LEU A 640 15.61 5.29 20.32
C LEU A 640 14.65 4.45 21.18
N VAL A 641 13.40 4.90 21.37
CA VAL A 641 12.43 4.24 22.24
C VAL A 641 11.77 3.07 21.52
N GLY A 642 12.14 1.85 21.90
CA GLY A 642 11.49 0.63 21.43
C GLY A 642 12.04 -0.67 22.03
N PRO A 643 11.55 -1.84 21.55
CA PRO A 643 11.95 -3.17 22.01
C PRO A 643 13.46 -3.40 22.20
N ALA A 644 14.31 -2.87 21.32
CA ALA A 644 15.77 -3.04 21.42
C ALA A 644 16.36 -2.38 22.69
N LYS A 645 15.69 -1.35 23.22
CA LYS A 645 16.09 -0.63 24.44
C LYS A 645 15.31 -1.05 25.69
N LEU A 646 14.50 -2.11 25.61
CA LEU A 646 13.64 -2.53 26.72
C LEU A 646 14.42 -2.85 28.00
N VAL A 647 15.67 -3.34 27.88
CA VAL A 647 16.55 -3.57 29.04
C VAL A 647 16.86 -2.27 29.77
N SER A 648 17.31 -1.23 29.06
CA SER A 648 17.64 0.09 29.62
C SER A 648 16.40 0.76 30.19
N LEU A 649 15.28 0.71 29.46
CA LEU A 649 13.99 1.28 29.90
C LEU A 649 13.46 0.63 31.18
N VAL A 650 13.44 -0.70 31.27
CA VAL A 650 13.01 -1.43 32.48
C VAL A 650 13.94 -1.14 33.65
N ARG A 651 15.26 -1.16 33.42
CA ARG A 651 16.24 -0.90 34.46
C ARG A 651 16.11 0.52 35.02
N GLY A 652 16.14 1.53 34.15
CA GLY A 652 16.02 2.93 34.54
C GLY A 652 14.73 3.21 35.30
N THR A 653 13.60 2.68 34.80
CA THR A 653 12.31 2.80 35.49
C THR A 653 12.33 2.13 36.87
N THR A 654 12.94 0.95 37.00
CA THR A 654 12.99 0.21 38.28
C THR A 654 13.86 0.91 39.32
N VAL A 655 14.98 1.52 38.91
CA VAL A 655 15.83 2.33 39.81
C VAL A 655 15.10 3.59 40.25
N ALA A 656 14.50 4.32 39.31
CA ALA A 656 13.70 5.51 39.62
C ALA A 656 12.57 5.17 40.60
N LEU A 657 11.93 4.01 40.42
CA LEU A 657 10.88 3.52 41.30
C LEU A 657 11.39 3.11 42.69
N ALA A 658 12.58 2.51 42.79
CA ALA A 658 13.21 2.20 44.08
C ALA A 658 13.50 3.49 44.87
N ILE A 659 14.08 4.49 44.22
CA ILE A 659 14.36 5.80 44.83
C ILE A 659 13.04 6.50 45.21
N ALA A 660 12.02 6.44 44.36
CA ALA A 660 10.68 6.94 44.67
C ALA A 660 10.06 6.26 45.90
N ALA A 661 10.28 4.95 46.10
CA ALA A 661 9.83 4.24 47.29
C ALA A 661 10.59 4.62 48.57
N GLY A 662 11.85 5.04 48.43
CA GLY A 662 12.66 5.57 49.53
C GLY A 662 12.25 7.00 49.93
N TRP A 663 12.12 7.92 48.96
CA TRP A 663 11.73 9.31 49.21
C TRP A 663 10.22 9.56 49.33
N GLN A 664 9.38 8.61 48.90
CA GLN A 664 7.90 8.61 48.93
C GLN A 664 7.17 9.73 48.16
N THR A 665 7.90 10.67 47.57
CA THR A 665 7.37 11.94 47.07
C THR A 665 7.69 12.21 45.60
N ILE A 666 8.28 11.24 44.88
CA ILE A 666 8.63 11.37 43.47
C ILE A 666 7.47 10.92 42.57
N ALA A 667 7.18 11.71 41.55
CA ALA A 667 6.22 11.38 40.50
C ALA A 667 6.73 11.82 39.11
N PRO A 668 6.29 11.18 38.02
CA PRO A 668 6.57 11.66 36.68
C PRO A 668 5.87 13.00 36.41
N HIS A 669 6.41 13.79 35.49
CA HIS A 669 5.77 15.00 34.96
C HIS A 669 6.18 15.29 33.51
N ASN A 670 5.43 16.17 32.86
CA ASN A 670 5.61 16.53 31.45
C ASN A 670 6.29 17.90 31.23
N ALA A 671 6.64 18.63 32.29
CA ALA A 671 7.24 19.96 32.21
C ALA A 671 8.78 19.90 32.13
N ARG A 672 9.40 20.92 31.54
CA ARG A 672 10.87 21.10 31.59
C ARG A 672 11.30 21.81 32.87
N PRO A 673 12.50 21.51 33.41
CA PRO A 673 13.43 20.45 32.98
C PRO A 673 13.09 19.07 33.58
N GLY A 674 13.49 17.99 32.91
CA GLY A 674 13.45 16.62 33.44
C GLY A 674 12.13 15.86 33.23
N ASN A 675 12.09 14.63 33.74
CA ASN A 675 10.92 13.72 33.66
C ASN A 675 10.36 13.33 35.03
N LEU A 676 10.95 13.79 36.13
CA LEU A 676 10.53 13.51 37.50
C LEU A 676 10.39 14.79 38.34
N ARG A 677 9.43 14.80 39.26
CA ARG A 677 9.26 15.86 40.25
C ARG A 677 9.17 15.27 41.64
N ARG A 678 9.63 15.99 42.65
CA ARG A 678 9.48 15.64 44.07
C ARG A 678 8.84 16.79 44.84
N ALA A 679 7.84 16.46 45.66
CA ALA A 679 7.24 17.40 46.60
C ALA A 679 8.10 17.50 47.88
N ARG A 680 8.42 18.72 48.32
CA ARG A 680 9.18 19.00 49.54
C ARG A 680 8.55 20.18 50.29
N GLU A 681 8.49 20.11 51.62
CA GLU A 681 7.99 21.20 52.44
C GLU A 681 8.81 22.48 52.20
N GLY A 682 8.14 23.56 51.78
CA GLY A 682 8.75 24.87 51.55
C GLY A 682 9.46 25.08 50.20
N VAL A 683 9.51 24.06 49.31
CA VAL A 683 10.12 24.18 47.97
C VAL A 683 9.06 23.90 46.90
N VAL A 684 8.84 24.86 46.00
CA VAL A 684 7.67 24.88 45.09
C VAL A 684 7.82 23.92 43.90
N ALA A 685 9.04 23.55 43.48
CA ALA A 685 9.26 22.51 42.47
C ALA A 685 10.69 21.97 42.56
N TRP A 686 10.87 20.73 43.00
CA TRP A 686 12.14 20.01 42.92
C TRP A 686 12.07 19.04 41.75
N THR A 687 12.86 19.28 40.71
CA THR A 687 12.82 18.58 39.42
C THR A 687 13.94 17.56 39.32
N GLY A 688 13.72 16.51 38.53
CA GLY A 688 14.66 15.41 38.41
C GLY A 688 14.67 14.76 37.04
N HIS A 689 15.81 14.16 36.71
CA HIS A 689 16.05 13.47 35.45
C HIS A 689 16.40 12.00 35.72
N SER A 690 15.56 11.08 35.25
CA SER A 690 15.89 9.66 35.20
C SER A 690 16.45 9.33 33.83
N CYS A 691 17.72 8.91 33.78
CA CYS A 691 18.45 8.62 32.55
C CYS A 691 19.07 7.22 32.58
N ALA A 692 18.87 6.50 31.49
CA ALA A 692 19.38 5.18 31.18
C ALA A 692 20.01 5.13 29.77
N ALA A 693 20.41 6.29 29.24
CA ALA A 693 21.11 6.41 27.97
C ALA A 693 22.44 5.63 28.01
N ASP A 694 22.87 5.11 26.87
CA ASP A 694 24.17 4.43 26.80
C ASP A 694 25.29 5.48 26.68
N GLN A 695 25.02 6.56 25.94
CA GLN A 695 25.97 7.62 25.63
C GLN A 695 25.36 9.03 25.79
N ILE A 696 26.22 10.02 25.94
CA ILE A 696 25.91 11.43 25.75
C ILE A 696 26.96 11.99 24.80
N ASP A 697 26.53 12.54 23.66
CA ASP A 697 27.38 13.16 22.65
C ASP A 697 28.54 12.24 22.19
N GLY A 698 28.26 10.94 22.05
CA GLY A 698 29.21 9.91 21.63
C GLY A 698 30.13 9.37 22.72
N LEU A 699 30.01 9.86 23.96
CA LEU A 699 30.77 9.40 25.12
C LEU A 699 29.91 8.52 26.01
N ALA A 700 30.47 7.41 26.51
CA ALA A 700 29.76 6.52 27.43
C ALA A 700 29.25 7.29 28.66
N LEU A 701 27.99 7.06 29.05
CA LEU A 701 27.34 7.81 30.14
C LEU A 701 28.13 7.78 31.45
N SER A 702 28.83 6.68 31.76
CA SER A 702 29.70 6.57 32.94
C SER A 702 30.86 7.56 32.98
N LEU A 703 31.32 8.05 31.83
CA LEU A 703 32.50 8.92 31.71
C LEU A 703 32.12 10.40 31.76
N CYS A 704 30.97 10.76 31.19
CA CYS A 704 30.58 12.17 31.02
C CYS A 704 29.43 12.61 31.93
N ALA A 705 28.76 11.71 32.65
CA ALA A 705 27.59 12.08 33.46
C ALA A 705 27.89 13.10 34.57
N ALA A 706 29.09 13.09 35.15
CA ALA A 706 29.49 14.05 36.19
C ALA A 706 29.71 15.46 35.63
N SER A 707 30.25 15.57 34.42
CA SER A 707 30.55 16.84 33.74
C SER A 707 29.41 17.35 32.87
N PHE A 708 28.36 16.54 32.65
CA PHE A 708 27.21 16.94 31.86
C PHE A 708 26.41 18.05 32.55
N MET A 709 26.00 19.08 31.80
CA MET A 709 25.20 20.19 32.31
C MET A 709 23.72 19.81 32.42
N TRP A 710 23.42 18.95 33.39
CA TRP A 710 22.05 18.66 33.78
C TRP A 710 21.32 19.95 34.18
N LYS A 711 20.01 20.05 33.93
CA LYS A 711 19.19 21.24 34.27
C LYS A 711 18.26 21.03 35.45
N THR A 712 18.24 19.82 36.00
CA THR A 712 17.35 19.39 37.10
C THR A 712 18.04 19.50 38.44
N ASP A 713 17.33 19.30 39.54
CA ASP A 713 17.93 19.34 40.88
C ASP A 713 18.52 17.98 41.32
N PHE A 714 17.99 16.88 40.79
CA PHE A 714 18.51 15.53 41.02
C PHE A 714 18.52 14.69 39.74
N VAL A 715 19.47 13.76 39.64
CA VAL A 715 19.65 12.88 38.49
C VAL A 715 19.73 11.44 38.97
N ILE A 716 18.99 10.55 38.32
CA ILE A 716 18.98 9.11 38.57
C ILE A 716 19.56 8.43 37.34
N LEU A 717 20.75 7.84 37.49
CA LEU A 717 21.49 7.17 36.43
C LEU A 717 21.41 5.66 36.59
N SER A 718 21.02 4.96 35.53
CA SER A 718 20.94 3.50 35.54
C SER A 718 22.24 2.79 35.13
N VAL A 719 23.38 3.48 35.20
CA VAL A 719 24.69 2.98 34.77
C VAL A 719 25.30 2.10 35.85
N ARG A 720 25.98 1.02 35.45
CA ARG A 720 26.77 0.17 36.35
C ARG A 720 28.19 0.73 36.47
N GLY A 721 28.62 0.97 37.70
CA GLY A 721 29.95 1.51 38.00
C GLY A 721 29.84 2.82 38.79
N SER A 722 30.93 3.18 39.48
CA SER A 722 30.96 4.42 40.26
C SER A 722 31.39 5.57 39.34
N VAL A 723 30.47 6.52 39.12
CA VAL A 723 30.75 7.78 38.42
C VAL A 723 31.88 8.53 39.15
N ASP A 724 31.90 8.49 40.48
CA ASP A 724 33.00 9.02 41.31
C ASP A 724 34.37 8.40 40.99
N LEU A 725 34.43 7.12 40.56
CA LEU A 725 35.70 6.47 40.23
C LEU A 725 36.26 6.98 38.90
N ALA A 726 35.40 7.30 37.94
CA ALA A 726 35.78 7.95 36.68
C ALA A 726 36.21 9.39 36.94
N GLU A 727 35.46 10.14 37.76
CA GLU A 727 35.81 11.50 38.19
C GLU A 727 37.17 11.55 38.91
N ARG A 728 37.45 10.57 39.80
CA ARG A 728 38.75 10.46 40.50
C ARG A 728 39.90 10.01 39.60
N ALA A 729 39.63 9.30 38.51
CA ALA A 729 40.64 8.88 37.55
C ALA A 729 41.03 10.01 36.59
N GLU A 730 40.16 10.99 36.36
CA GLU A 730 40.43 12.18 35.54
C GLU A 730 41.01 13.37 36.32
N ARG A 731 41.06 13.29 37.66
CA ARG A 731 41.82 14.28 38.46
C ARG A 731 43.32 14.16 38.13
N SER A 732 43.89 15.21 37.54
CA SER A 732 45.32 15.31 37.24
C SER A 732 46.16 15.01 38.50
N PHE A 733 47.28 14.29 38.32
CA PHE A 733 48.22 13.90 39.38
C PHE A 733 48.86 15.07 40.15
N ASP A 734 48.64 16.32 39.75
CA ASP A 734 49.26 17.51 40.32
C ASP A 734 48.62 18.04 41.63
N MET A 735 47.53 17.45 42.12
CA MET A 735 46.91 17.85 43.38
C MET A 735 47.47 17.04 44.56
N THR A 736 48.68 17.38 45.02
CA THR A 736 49.37 16.71 46.15
C THR A 736 49.25 17.41 47.51
N GLU A 737 48.48 18.50 47.64
CA GLU A 737 48.26 19.16 48.93
C GLU A 737 46.81 19.04 49.43
N GLU A 738 46.66 18.46 50.63
CA GLU A 738 45.39 18.42 51.37
C GLU A 738 44.94 19.86 51.68
N GLY A 739 43.94 20.37 50.96
CA GLY A 739 43.17 21.56 51.38
C GLY A 739 42.96 22.67 50.36
N GLN A 740 43.48 22.58 49.13
CA GLN A 740 43.15 23.55 48.07
C GLN A 740 42.10 22.98 47.10
N PRO A 741 40.94 23.65 46.92
CA PRO A 741 40.05 23.35 45.79
C PRO A 741 40.68 23.86 44.49
N GLY A 742 40.52 23.09 43.40
CA GLY A 742 40.95 23.48 42.05
C GLY A 742 40.24 24.75 41.55
N LEU A 743 40.85 25.46 40.60
CA LEU A 743 40.29 26.70 40.02
C LEU A 743 38.98 26.47 39.21
N ASP A 744 38.66 25.22 38.95
CA ASP A 744 37.49 24.65 38.27
C ASP A 744 36.61 23.81 39.22
N ASP A 745 36.98 23.71 40.50
CA ASP A 745 36.27 22.93 41.51
C ASP A 745 35.00 23.69 41.94
N SER A 746 33.88 23.36 41.30
CA SER A 746 32.53 23.77 41.72
C SER A 746 32.07 23.03 42.99
N GLY A 747 32.98 22.84 43.94
CA GLY A 747 32.83 22.09 45.18
C GLY A 747 31.73 22.68 46.06
N GLY A 748 30.48 22.34 45.72
CA GLY A 748 29.27 22.62 46.50
C GLY A 748 28.21 23.50 45.82
N SER A 749 28.09 23.57 44.49
CA SER A 749 26.87 24.14 43.86
C SER A 749 26.14 23.16 42.93
N GLY A 750 26.47 21.87 43.02
CA GLY A 750 26.01 20.84 42.09
C GLY A 750 24.62 20.29 42.40
N GLN A 751 24.21 19.30 41.59
CA GLN A 751 22.95 18.55 41.71
C GLN A 751 23.17 17.25 42.47
N ILE A 752 22.10 16.60 42.91
CA ILE A 752 22.21 15.24 43.48
C ILE A 752 22.23 14.22 42.35
N VAL A 753 23.41 13.70 42.00
CA VAL A 753 23.55 12.61 41.02
C VAL A 753 23.62 11.26 41.76
N MET A 754 22.74 10.33 41.40
CA MET A 754 22.69 8.98 41.97
C MET A 754 22.86 7.94 40.86
N SER A 755 23.86 7.08 40.97
CA SER A 755 24.13 5.97 40.03
C SER A 755 23.90 4.60 40.67
N ILE A 756 23.69 3.56 39.87
CA ILE A 756 23.65 2.16 40.35
C ILE A 756 25.07 1.70 40.72
N ASP A 757 25.55 2.14 41.87
CA ASP A 757 26.79 1.66 42.47
C ASP A 757 26.53 0.51 43.47
N ALA A 758 27.62 -0.04 44.03
CA ALA A 758 27.54 -1.12 44.99
C ALA A 758 26.80 -0.72 46.28
N THR A 759 26.88 0.56 46.67
CA THR A 759 26.30 1.08 47.92
C THR A 759 24.78 1.22 47.80
N LEU A 760 24.30 1.84 46.72
CA LEU A 760 22.88 1.95 46.42
C LEU A 760 22.27 0.56 46.21
N THR A 761 22.95 -0.32 45.48
CA THR A 761 22.47 -1.69 45.25
C THR A 761 22.38 -2.48 46.57
N ALA A 762 23.35 -2.32 47.47
CA ALA A 762 23.31 -2.94 48.80
C ALA A 762 22.15 -2.39 49.64
N ALA A 763 21.90 -1.08 49.61
CA ALA A 763 20.78 -0.46 50.32
C ALA A 763 19.42 -0.96 49.80
N ILE A 764 19.25 -1.05 48.47
CA ILE A 764 18.07 -1.62 47.80
C ILE A 764 17.85 -3.09 48.18
N GLY A 765 18.93 -3.88 48.24
CA GLY A 765 18.90 -5.29 48.64
C GLY A 765 18.61 -5.51 50.12
N ALA A 766 18.92 -4.54 50.98
CA ALA A 766 18.77 -4.64 52.43
C ALA A 766 17.35 -4.33 52.94
N GLY A 767 16.58 -3.47 52.26
CA GLY A 767 15.21 -3.14 52.66
C GLY A 767 14.84 -1.69 52.49
N ALA A 768 13.55 -1.38 52.68
CA ALA A 768 13.02 -0.04 52.50
C ALA A 768 13.61 0.98 53.50
N ASN A 769 13.87 0.56 54.73
CA ASN A 769 14.43 1.43 55.77
C ASN A 769 15.88 1.80 55.49
N GLN A 770 16.70 0.82 55.07
CA GLN A 770 18.10 1.06 54.68
C GLN A 770 18.19 1.98 53.47
N LEU A 771 17.33 1.81 52.47
CA LEU A 771 17.29 2.71 51.32
C LEU A 771 16.89 4.14 51.72
N ALA A 772 15.88 4.31 52.58
CA ALA A 772 15.47 5.63 53.07
C ALA A 772 16.62 6.32 53.82
N GLN A 773 17.31 5.62 54.72
CA GLN A 773 18.48 6.15 55.45
C GLN A 773 19.63 6.51 54.52
N PHE A 774 19.90 5.69 53.50
CA PHE A 774 20.91 5.98 52.48
C PHE A 774 20.58 7.29 51.76
N LEU A 775 19.34 7.44 51.27
CA LEU A 775 18.92 8.62 50.54
C LEU A 775 18.90 9.90 51.41
N GLU A 776 18.45 9.81 52.66
CA GLU A 776 18.51 10.92 53.62
C GLU A 776 19.96 11.35 53.90
N ASN A 777 20.87 10.38 54.03
CA ASN A 777 22.30 10.67 54.20
C ASN A 777 22.90 11.35 52.96
N THR A 778 22.59 10.87 51.76
CA THR A 778 23.04 11.48 50.50
C THR A 778 22.54 12.91 50.37
N GLU A 779 21.25 13.15 50.65
CA GLU A 779 20.66 14.50 50.63
C GLU A 779 21.31 15.41 51.67
N ARG A 780 21.56 14.92 52.89
CA ARG A 780 22.23 15.68 53.95
C ARG A 780 23.67 16.05 53.57
N ILE A 781 24.47 15.10 53.08
CA ILE A 781 25.86 15.34 52.65
C ILE A 781 25.88 16.39 51.55
N HIS A 782 24.96 16.30 50.59
CA HIS A 782 24.83 17.26 49.51
C HIS A 782 24.51 18.67 50.03
N ILE A 783 23.52 18.81 50.92
CA ILE A 783 23.15 20.10 51.52
C ILE A 783 24.31 20.67 52.35
N ASP A 784 25.03 19.84 53.09
CA ASP A 784 26.19 20.28 53.88
C ASP A 784 27.32 20.77 52.98
N ASN A 785 27.58 20.08 51.87
CA ASN A 785 28.55 20.52 50.85
C ASN A 785 28.11 21.84 50.20
N MET A 786 26.80 22.00 49.92
CA MET A 786 26.26 23.27 49.43
C MET A 786 26.35 24.40 50.43
N ARG A 787 26.23 24.14 51.74
CA ARG A 787 26.42 25.18 52.76
C ARG A 787 27.89 25.59 52.86
N ARG A 788 28.81 24.64 52.80
CA ARG A 788 30.26 24.90 52.88
C ARG A 788 30.80 25.70 51.71
N SER A 789 30.22 25.58 50.52
CA SER A 789 30.59 26.39 49.35
C SER A 789 30.06 27.83 49.41
N ILE A 790 29.04 28.08 50.25
CA ILE A 790 28.40 29.38 50.44
C ILE A 790 29.01 30.16 51.63
N GLU A 791 29.62 29.48 52.61
CA GLU A 791 30.31 30.13 53.74
C GLU A 791 31.69 30.70 53.32
N PRO A 792 31.96 32.01 53.48
CA PRO A 792 33.27 32.58 53.19
C PRO A 792 34.30 32.06 54.20
N GLN A 793 35.44 31.56 53.72
CA GLN A 793 36.56 31.16 54.58
C GLN A 793 36.94 32.31 55.55
N PRO A 794 37.11 32.04 56.85
CA PRO A 794 37.50 33.06 57.80
C PRO A 794 38.91 33.55 57.52
N ALA A 795 39.06 34.87 57.39
CA ALA A 795 40.35 35.53 57.27
C ALA A 795 41.18 35.32 58.56
N GLY A 796 42.17 34.42 58.50
CA GLY A 796 43.21 34.35 59.54
C GLY A 796 43.83 32.98 59.78
N ALA A 797 44.81 32.61 58.95
CA ALA A 797 46.05 31.95 59.39
C ALA A 797 47.10 32.17 58.29
N ALA A 798 48.19 32.83 58.68
CA ALA A 798 49.33 33.19 57.84
C ALA A 798 50.29 32.03 57.62
#